data_AF-A0AB37MTD6-F1
#
_entry.id   AF-A0AB37MTD6-F1
#
_cell.length_a   1.000
_cell.length_b   1.000
_cell.length_c   1.000
_cell.angle_alpha   90.00
_cell.angle_beta   90.00
_cell.angle_gamma   90.00
#
_symmetry.space_group_name_H-M   'P 1'
#
loop_
_entity.id
_entity.type
_entity.pdbx_description
1 polymer ?
#
loop_
_entity_poly.entity_id
_entity_poly.type
_entity_poly.pdbx_seq_one_letter_code
_entity_poly.pdbx_strand_id
1 'polypeptide(L)'
;MKNVIKLIFLLFDLVIGCCVLLHAQVDEKLKADIVSTGYVHSPLPLDETKAFETFGLKKKVLETVMLCDMEDFSKWSHKGIGKIGLTDERSKSGKHSLRLEAPAHPEKILGWGLGRGTCMASYDIGGVNWEGYNRLKFYIYPTCEGARSIYLNLYVENDGEIKVPDIYGREGYHEINLKNNQWNECFVEMSGLARDKVTKISFAIEVFGKERTMGDFLRFDVDAVELQKVENPETVKGWMPAQNRIIFSTTGYSIESPKSAIVNVEKHGGQFQLKDAATQAIVYTGPVRKEKTGLGEFETIDFSDFKTQGRYVIQVGDVTTLPFYIHQDVWDDSAWRMVNFLFCERCGYPVPGKHGACHNDLHATYNGHIIHINGGWHDAADMSQQTLQTGEIAYSLLLMAERAKEKGNIDLYNRLMEEALWGMDYVMKTRLGDGYRAQTWGTNLWTDGKVGTDDDAGRRELLVHNGALENFLLAGIEAYASMRIENDESLKGNLKKIAKEDFGYAMKRFNELGFAELIKKGGGHAAMASESQYHANISWAASMLYKLTGEQQYADEAVKAIRYTLQCQRTEPLKDKDKTCGFFYRDLAKKSIVHYTHQSRDYAYMEALAALCETQPRHAEYEQWIRAMKLYGGYLKNIMKYVYPYGMVPSGIYHKDEVKDSVNFYAVQVGIRSGAAKDFKEQLENGIRLDKEHYLRIFPVWFSFKGNIAVHLSTGKAAAICARVLKDKELKDIAEQQLFWVVGRNPFGQSMIYGEGSNYPQLYTALPGETVGEIPVGMQSYFNEDAPYWPQFNTATYKEVWGSSAARWLMLVSEF
;
A
#
# COMPACT_ATOMS: atom_id res chain seq x y z
N MET A 1 21.26 6.50 63.61
CA MET A 1 20.75 7.37 62.53
C MET A 1 21.44 7.20 61.17
N LYS A 2 22.78 7.06 61.08
CA LYS A 2 23.48 6.89 59.79
C LYS A 2 23.19 5.56 59.03
N ASN A 3 22.81 4.49 59.73
CA ASN A 3 22.49 3.20 59.08
C ASN A 3 21.03 3.06 58.60
N VAL A 4 20.12 3.93 59.07
CA VAL A 4 18.72 3.91 58.63
C VAL A 4 18.55 4.73 57.34
N ILE A 5 19.35 5.79 57.18
CA ILE A 5 19.35 6.63 55.97
C ILE A 5 19.92 5.85 54.77
N LYS A 6 20.92 4.99 54.97
CA LYS A 6 21.49 4.16 53.89
C LYS A 6 20.51 3.09 53.37
N LEU A 7 19.63 2.57 54.23
CA LEU A 7 18.63 1.57 53.84
C LEU A 7 17.46 2.23 53.09
N ILE A 8 17.11 3.47 53.42
CA ILE A 8 16.07 4.24 52.72
C ILE A 8 16.53 4.68 51.32
N PHE A 9 17.81 5.05 51.14
CA PHE A 9 18.36 5.34 49.81
C PHE A 9 18.48 4.10 48.92
N LEU A 10 18.88 2.94 49.48
CA LEU A 10 18.91 1.68 48.73
C LEU A 10 17.51 1.15 48.36
N LEU A 11 16.49 1.43 49.18
CA LEU A 11 15.08 1.14 48.85
C LEU A 11 14.50 2.14 47.85
N PHE A 12 14.95 3.40 47.83
CA PHE A 12 14.56 4.37 46.80
C PHE A 12 15.18 4.03 45.43
N ASP A 13 16.43 3.58 45.40
CA ASP A 13 17.08 3.13 44.15
C ASP A 13 16.52 1.78 43.64
N LEU A 14 16.09 0.87 44.52
CA LEU A 14 15.41 -0.36 44.10
C LEU A 14 13.95 -0.15 43.66
N VAL A 15 13.27 0.88 44.16
CA VAL A 15 11.89 1.20 43.77
C VAL A 15 11.84 2.08 42.51
N ILE A 16 12.91 2.82 42.20
CA ILE A 16 13.05 3.53 40.90
C ILE A 16 13.56 2.59 39.79
N GLY A 17 14.20 1.45 40.13
CA GLY A 17 14.63 0.42 39.18
C GLY A 17 13.54 -0.50 38.60
N CYS A 18 12.28 -0.38 39.05
CA CYS A 18 11.15 -1.17 38.54
C CYS A 18 9.98 -0.33 37.99
N CYS A 19 10.14 0.99 37.87
CA CYS A 19 9.30 1.75 36.96
C CYS A 19 9.93 1.68 35.56
N VAL A 20 9.77 0.53 34.91
CA VAL A 20 9.76 0.49 33.44
C VAL A 20 8.57 1.34 33.04
N LEU A 21 8.80 2.64 32.88
CA LEU A 21 7.88 3.50 32.16
C LEU A 21 7.86 2.92 30.74
N LEU A 22 6.82 2.15 30.48
CA LEU A 22 6.35 1.69 29.18
C LEU A 22 6.08 2.93 28.33
N HIS A 23 7.13 3.57 27.82
CA HIS A 23 6.98 4.54 26.75
C HIS A 23 6.97 3.74 25.45
N ALA A 24 5.78 3.53 24.91
CA ALA A 24 5.51 2.76 23.70
C ALA A 24 5.91 3.49 22.41
N GLN A 25 7.12 4.05 22.37
CA GLN A 25 7.65 4.67 21.15
C GLN A 25 9.16 4.44 21.05
N VAL A 26 9.58 3.85 19.93
CA VAL A 26 10.94 3.32 19.76
C VAL A 26 11.88 4.40 19.20
N ASP A 27 11.38 5.26 18.33
CA ASP A 27 12.10 6.37 17.72
C ASP A 27 11.85 7.70 18.47
N GLU A 28 12.87 8.13 19.24
CA GLU A 28 12.84 9.39 20.00
C GLU A 28 12.66 10.64 19.11
N LYS A 29 13.13 10.62 17.86
CA LYS A 29 12.92 11.73 16.93
C LYS A 29 11.46 11.79 16.52
N LEU A 30 10.88 10.65 16.13
CA LEU A 30 9.45 10.57 15.81
C LEU A 30 8.60 11.00 17.00
N LYS A 31 9.01 10.69 18.24
CA LYS A 31 8.30 11.11 19.45
C LYS A 31 8.24 12.62 19.59
N ALA A 32 9.38 13.29 19.39
CA ALA A 32 9.43 14.74 19.38
C ALA A 32 8.56 15.34 18.25
N ASP A 33 8.60 14.72 17.06
CA ASP A 33 7.82 15.15 15.90
C ASP A 33 6.31 15.01 16.15
N ILE A 34 5.85 13.89 16.72
CA ILE A 34 4.44 13.68 17.09
C ILE A 34 3.98 14.76 18.07
N VAL A 35 4.75 15.05 19.12
CA VAL A 35 4.39 16.10 20.09
C VAL A 35 4.32 17.47 19.41
N SER A 36 5.31 17.79 18.57
CA SER A 36 5.38 19.08 17.87
C SER A 36 4.24 19.31 16.89
N THR A 37 3.69 18.23 16.31
CA THR A 37 2.55 18.28 15.40
C THR A 37 1.20 18.28 16.11
N GLY A 38 1.20 18.31 17.45
CA GLY A 38 -0.01 18.21 18.26
C GLY A 38 -0.60 16.80 18.28
N TYR A 39 0.24 15.76 18.28
CA TYR A 39 -0.16 14.37 18.13
C TYR A 39 -0.82 14.09 16.76
N VAL A 40 -0.18 14.59 15.69
CA VAL A 40 -0.59 14.47 14.27
C VAL A 40 -1.89 15.22 13.95
N HIS A 41 -1.91 16.50 14.31
CA HIS A 41 -2.86 17.50 13.80
C HIS A 41 -2.21 18.42 12.75
N SER A 42 -0.98 18.10 12.36
CA SER A 42 -0.25 18.65 11.22
C SER A 42 0.67 17.56 10.65
N PRO A 43 1.03 17.62 9.36
CA PRO A 43 1.85 16.58 8.74
C PRO A 43 3.21 16.41 9.43
N LEU A 44 3.61 15.16 9.66
CA LEU A 44 4.93 14.81 10.19
C LEU A 44 6.04 15.25 9.22
N PRO A 45 7.19 15.77 9.74
CA PRO A 45 8.33 16.12 8.93
C PRO A 45 9.04 14.87 8.37
N LEU A 46 9.52 14.94 7.13
CA LEU A 46 10.26 13.86 6.47
C LEU A 46 11.74 13.87 6.85
N ASP A 47 12.30 12.68 7.10
CA ASP A 47 13.75 12.48 7.22
C ASP A 47 14.39 12.15 5.87
N GLU A 48 14.76 13.15 5.08
CA GLU A 48 15.37 12.93 3.76
C GLU A 48 16.73 12.21 3.84
N THR A 49 17.38 12.14 5.01
CA THR A 49 18.70 11.49 5.14
C THR A 49 18.66 9.98 4.91
N LYS A 50 17.46 9.38 5.02
CA LYS A 50 17.21 7.96 4.79
C LYS A 50 16.51 7.67 3.46
N ALA A 51 16.21 8.69 2.66
CA ALA A 51 15.54 8.54 1.38
C ALA A 51 16.48 7.97 0.31
N PHE A 52 15.90 7.24 -0.65
CA PHE A 52 16.61 6.68 -1.79
C PHE A 52 17.30 7.77 -2.61
N GLU A 53 16.65 8.91 -2.81
CA GLU A 53 17.14 10.05 -3.60
C GLU A 53 18.45 10.60 -3.01
N THR A 54 18.52 10.69 -1.68
CA THR A 54 19.73 11.11 -0.96
C THR A 54 20.89 10.12 -1.13
N PHE A 55 20.61 8.81 -1.15
CA PHE A 55 21.64 7.80 -1.38
C PHE A 55 22.08 7.76 -2.85
N GLY A 56 21.13 7.88 -3.77
CA GLY A 56 21.37 7.85 -5.21
C GLY A 56 22.28 8.99 -5.67
N LEU A 57 22.11 10.20 -5.14
CA LEU A 57 22.98 11.35 -5.47
C LEU A 57 24.44 11.16 -5.02
N LYS A 58 24.70 10.31 -4.01
CA LYS A 58 26.06 10.02 -3.52
C LYS A 58 26.80 8.96 -4.33
N LYS A 59 26.12 8.27 -5.26
CA LYS A 59 26.74 7.22 -6.08
C LYS A 59 27.81 7.82 -7.00
N LYS A 60 28.92 7.11 -7.14
CA LYS A 60 30.02 7.50 -8.01
C LYS A 60 29.58 7.49 -9.48
N VAL A 61 29.73 8.63 -10.13
CA VAL A 61 29.52 8.80 -11.57
C VAL A 61 30.84 8.52 -12.29
N LEU A 62 30.80 7.65 -13.28
CA LEU A 62 31.95 7.26 -14.11
C LEU A 62 32.06 8.11 -15.36
N GLU A 63 30.93 8.51 -15.92
CA GLU A 63 30.82 9.25 -17.17
C GLU A 63 29.57 10.12 -17.15
N THR A 64 29.67 11.32 -17.71
CA THR A 64 28.58 12.28 -17.88
C THR A 64 28.62 12.83 -19.30
N VAL A 65 27.44 12.88 -19.94
CA VAL A 65 27.23 13.55 -21.22
C VAL A 65 26.09 14.54 -21.08
N MET A 66 26.34 15.80 -21.44
CA MET A 66 25.30 16.82 -21.52
C MET A 66 24.39 16.50 -22.72
N LEU A 67 23.12 16.23 -22.45
CA LEU A 67 22.13 15.94 -23.48
C LEU A 67 21.50 17.23 -24.01
N CYS A 68 21.13 18.14 -23.11
CA CYS A 68 20.63 19.47 -23.46
C CYS A 68 20.90 20.44 -22.29
N ASP A 69 21.61 21.52 -22.59
CA ASP A 69 21.97 22.63 -21.68
C ASP A 69 21.01 23.84 -21.83
N MET A 70 19.91 23.65 -22.58
CA MET A 70 18.88 24.63 -22.87
C MET A 70 19.33 25.87 -23.66
N GLU A 71 20.46 25.82 -24.36
CA GLU A 71 20.94 26.92 -25.22
C GLU A 71 20.45 26.83 -26.68
N ASP A 72 19.94 25.66 -27.10
CA ASP A 72 19.34 25.45 -28.42
C ASP A 72 17.91 24.90 -28.31
N PHE A 73 16.96 25.66 -28.83
CA PHE A 73 15.53 25.32 -28.82
C PHE A 73 15.10 24.47 -30.03
N SER A 74 15.97 24.27 -31.03
CA SER A 74 15.61 23.69 -32.34
C SER A 74 15.04 22.27 -32.28
N LYS A 75 15.41 21.50 -31.25
CA LYS A 75 14.97 20.11 -31.02
C LYS A 75 13.77 19.96 -30.08
N TRP A 76 13.30 21.08 -29.52
CA TRP A 76 12.14 21.08 -28.61
C TRP A 76 10.85 21.27 -29.38
N SER A 77 9.83 20.53 -28.97
CA SER A 77 8.47 20.61 -29.52
C SER A 77 7.44 20.67 -28.40
N HIS A 78 6.32 21.34 -28.69
CA HIS A 78 5.21 21.50 -27.75
C HIS A 78 4.01 20.67 -28.17
N LYS A 79 3.30 20.11 -27.20
CA LYS A 79 1.98 19.50 -27.40
C LYS A 79 1.08 19.82 -26.21
N GLY A 80 -0.14 20.29 -26.49
CA GLY A 80 -1.21 20.43 -25.49
C GLY A 80 -1.49 21.85 -25.08
N ILE A 81 -1.97 22.04 -23.85
CA ILE A 81 -2.27 23.37 -23.30
C ILE A 81 -0.99 24.12 -22.96
N GLY A 82 -1.13 25.41 -22.64
CA GLY A 82 0.00 26.22 -22.16
C GLY A 82 1.01 26.54 -23.27
N LYS A 83 2.24 26.80 -22.87
CA LYS A 83 3.36 27.14 -23.76
C LYS A 83 4.69 26.65 -23.18
N ILE A 84 5.68 26.56 -24.06
CA ILE A 84 7.08 26.27 -23.69
C ILE A 84 8.00 27.30 -24.36
N GLY A 85 9.19 27.52 -23.81
CA GLY A 85 10.20 28.40 -24.41
C GLY A 85 11.43 28.55 -23.56
N LEU A 86 12.48 29.19 -24.08
CA LEU A 86 13.66 29.52 -23.29
C LEU A 86 13.42 30.77 -22.43
N THR A 87 13.97 30.76 -21.22
CA THR A 87 13.99 31.92 -20.30
C THR A 87 15.40 32.17 -19.80
N ASP A 88 15.76 33.43 -19.61
CA ASP A 88 17.01 33.90 -19.01
C ASP A 88 16.86 34.37 -17.55
N GLU A 89 15.67 34.18 -16.95
CA GLU A 89 15.41 34.58 -15.56
C GLU A 89 16.28 33.81 -14.56
N ARG A 90 16.56 32.54 -14.85
CA ARG A 90 17.40 31.65 -14.05
C ARG A 90 17.96 30.53 -14.92
N SER A 91 19.16 30.07 -14.59
CA SER A 91 19.79 28.90 -15.19
C SER A 91 20.73 28.21 -14.20
N LYS A 92 21.02 26.94 -14.46
CA LYS A 92 22.01 26.07 -13.82
C LYS A 92 23.22 25.85 -14.72
N SER A 93 23.00 25.67 -16.02
CA SER A 93 24.03 25.69 -17.06
C SER A 93 23.79 26.86 -18.01
N GLY A 94 24.85 27.38 -18.63
CA GLY A 94 24.69 28.41 -19.65
C GLY A 94 23.96 29.67 -19.15
N LYS A 95 23.06 30.18 -19.99
CA LYS A 95 22.27 31.42 -19.79
C LYS A 95 20.78 31.17 -19.72
N HIS A 96 20.29 30.05 -20.26
CA HIS A 96 18.85 29.80 -20.41
C HIS A 96 18.41 28.56 -19.64
N SER A 97 17.11 28.49 -19.33
CA SER A 97 16.41 27.26 -18.96
C SER A 97 15.21 27.04 -19.88
N LEU A 98 14.75 25.80 -20.03
CA LEU A 98 13.46 25.51 -20.66
C LEU A 98 12.34 25.80 -19.67
N ARG A 99 11.48 26.76 -20.00
CA ARG A 99 10.25 27.04 -19.26
C ARG A 99 9.07 26.29 -19.85
N LEU A 100 8.33 25.58 -19.00
CA LEU A 100 6.96 25.13 -19.26
C LEU A 100 6.01 26.01 -18.43
N GLU A 101 4.91 26.46 -19.04
CA GLU A 101 3.85 27.20 -18.35
C GLU A 101 2.48 26.70 -18.80
N ALA A 102 1.61 26.35 -17.86
CA ALA A 102 0.25 25.89 -18.12
C ALA A 102 -0.76 26.63 -17.24
N PRO A 103 -1.97 26.95 -17.75
CA PRO A 103 -3.04 27.44 -16.90
C PRO A 103 -3.49 26.32 -15.95
N ALA A 104 -3.67 26.62 -14.66
CA ALA A 104 -4.16 25.67 -13.66
C ALA A 104 -5.61 25.25 -13.92
N HIS A 105 -6.37 26.05 -14.68
CA HIS A 105 -7.74 25.74 -15.08
C HIS A 105 -7.97 26.17 -16.54
N PRO A 106 -7.68 25.31 -17.54
CA PRO A 106 -7.92 25.64 -18.94
C PRO A 106 -9.42 25.74 -19.25
N GLU A 107 -9.81 26.59 -20.21
CA GLU A 107 -11.22 26.80 -20.60
C GLU A 107 -11.92 25.54 -21.14
N LYS A 108 -11.15 24.61 -21.70
CA LYS A 108 -11.66 23.34 -22.23
C LYS A 108 -10.81 22.21 -21.74
N ILE A 109 -11.47 21.16 -21.24
CA ILE A 109 -10.84 19.87 -20.98
C ILE A 109 -10.45 19.26 -22.33
N LEU A 110 -9.16 18.96 -22.51
CA LEU A 110 -8.70 18.27 -23.71
C LEU A 110 -9.16 16.81 -23.71
N GLY A 111 -9.44 16.27 -24.89
CA GLY A 111 -9.74 14.83 -25.07
C GLY A 111 -8.53 13.90 -24.92
N TRP A 112 -7.36 14.45 -24.58
CA TRP A 112 -6.11 13.73 -24.35
C TRP A 112 -5.31 14.40 -23.23
N GLY A 113 -4.41 13.66 -22.60
CA GLY A 113 -3.70 14.10 -21.40
C GLY A 113 -4.40 13.66 -20.12
N LEU A 114 -3.88 14.07 -18.96
CA LEU A 114 -4.51 13.80 -17.67
C LEU A 114 -5.31 15.02 -17.17
N GLY A 115 -6.30 14.77 -16.32
CA GLY A 115 -7.09 15.82 -15.69
C GLY A 115 -7.88 16.70 -16.65
N ARG A 116 -7.58 18.00 -16.61
CA ARG A 116 -8.08 19.07 -17.50
C ARG A 116 -7.19 19.26 -18.74
N GLY A 117 -6.00 18.67 -18.77
CA GLY A 117 -5.10 18.67 -19.92
C GLY A 117 -3.62 18.67 -19.54
N THR A 118 -2.76 18.44 -20.55
CA THR A 118 -1.31 18.35 -20.38
C THR A 118 -0.60 19.47 -21.13
N CYS A 119 0.42 20.10 -20.55
CA CYS A 119 1.42 20.91 -21.26
C CYS A 119 2.71 20.11 -21.34
N MET A 120 3.06 19.62 -22.54
CA MET A 120 4.22 18.75 -22.74
C MET A 120 5.29 19.42 -23.60
N ALA A 121 6.51 19.46 -23.08
CA ALA A 121 7.73 19.79 -23.82
C ALA A 121 8.48 18.51 -24.16
N SER A 122 8.80 18.31 -25.44
CA SER A 122 9.41 17.09 -25.94
C SER A 122 10.72 17.40 -26.67
N TYR A 123 11.80 16.73 -26.29
CA TYR A 123 13.11 16.86 -26.92
C TYR A 123 13.40 15.63 -27.80
N ASP A 124 13.71 15.88 -29.07
CA ASP A 124 14.05 14.83 -30.04
C ASP A 124 15.47 14.29 -29.83
N ILE A 125 15.55 12.98 -29.53
CA ILE A 125 16.81 12.26 -29.33
C ILE A 125 17.34 11.67 -30.65
N GLY A 126 16.46 11.41 -31.63
CA GLY A 126 16.84 10.84 -32.92
C GLY A 126 17.10 9.33 -32.92
N GLY A 127 16.64 8.58 -31.91
CA GLY A 127 16.75 7.10 -31.89
C GLY A 127 18.10 6.58 -31.42
N VAL A 128 18.75 7.27 -30.48
CA VAL A 128 20.09 6.94 -29.99
C VAL A 128 20.03 5.78 -28.98
N ASN A 129 21.02 4.88 -29.05
CA ASN A 129 21.19 3.83 -28.05
C ASN A 129 21.77 4.41 -26.75
N TRP A 130 21.07 4.20 -25.64
CA TRP A 130 21.45 4.68 -24.30
C TRP A 130 21.89 3.56 -23.35
N GLU A 131 22.11 2.34 -23.84
CA GLU A 131 22.45 1.18 -22.98
C GLU A 131 23.75 1.39 -22.20
N GLY A 132 24.68 2.18 -22.73
CA GLY A 132 25.93 2.57 -22.06
C GLY A 132 25.74 3.47 -20.83
N TYR A 133 24.58 4.11 -20.70
CA TYR A 133 24.19 4.97 -19.58
C TYR A 133 23.08 4.30 -18.76
N ASN A 134 22.97 4.67 -17.48
CA ASN A 134 22.01 4.08 -16.56
C ASN A 134 21.30 5.12 -15.68
N ARG A 135 21.55 6.41 -15.88
CA ARG A 135 20.91 7.50 -15.14
C ARG A 135 20.69 8.73 -16.01
N LEU A 136 19.53 9.37 -15.86
CA LEU A 136 19.32 10.77 -16.22
C LEU A 136 19.48 11.63 -14.97
N LYS A 137 20.15 12.78 -15.10
CA LYS A 137 20.23 13.82 -14.07
C LYS A 137 19.78 15.14 -14.67
N PHE A 138 19.05 15.96 -13.93
CA PHE A 138 18.55 17.26 -14.38
C PHE A 138 18.17 18.14 -13.19
N TYR A 139 17.94 19.43 -13.44
CA TYR A 139 17.47 20.38 -12.43
C TYR A 139 16.10 20.96 -12.80
N ILE A 140 15.24 21.11 -11.80
CA ILE A 140 13.90 21.72 -11.97
C ILE A 140 13.68 22.81 -10.94
N TYR A 141 13.24 23.98 -11.39
CA TYR A 141 12.79 25.09 -10.55
C TYR A 141 11.29 25.36 -10.78
N PRO A 142 10.40 24.89 -9.89
CA PRO A 142 8.98 25.26 -9.91
C PRO A 142 8.76 26.69 -9.39
N THR A 143 7.84 27.41 -10.03
CA THR A 143 7.28 28.69 -9.57
C THR A 143 5.76 28.61 -9.67
N CYS A 144 5.14 27.96 -8.69
CA CYS A 144 3.69 27.72 -8.67
C CYS A 144 3.06 28.47 -7.49
N GLU A 145 2.42 29.61 -7.75
CA GLU A 145 1.85 30.45 -6.68
C GLU A 145 0.84 29.67 -5.82
N GLY A 146 1.08 29.64 -4.51
CA GLY A 146 0.19 29.01 -3.52
C GLY A 146 -0.04 27.49 -3.66
N ALA A 147 0.58 26.83 -4.64
CA ALA A 147 0.50 25.38 -4.80
C ALA A 147 1.25 24.67 -3.67
N ARG A 148 0.63 23.61 -3.14
CA ARG A 148 1.13 22.83 -1.99
C ARG A 148 1.61 21.43 -2.38
N SER A 149 0.93 20.78 -3.33
CA SER A 149 1.47 19.62 -4.06
C SER A 149 2.06 20.11 -5.37
N ILE A 150 3.33 19.80 -5.62
CA ILE A 150 4.07 20.25 -6.80
C ILE A 150 4.87 19.09 -7.34
N TYR A 151 4.58 18.73 -8.57
CA TYR A 151 5.30 17.70 -9.28
C TYR A 151 5.40 18.05 -10.76
N LEU A 152 6.34 17.40 -11.45
CA LEU A 152 6.48 17.43 -12.90
C LEU A 152 6.70 16.01 -13.40
N ASN A 153 6.12 15.66 -14.55
CA ASN A 153 6.28 14.33 -15.12
C ASN A 153 7.41 14.28 -16.15
N LEU A 154 8.23 13.24 -16.07
CA LEU A 154 9.22 12.86 -17.08
C LEU A 154 8.71 11.63 -17.85
N TYR A 155 8.82 11.68 -19.17
CA TYR A 155 8.52 10.57 -20.08
C TYR A 155 9.77 10.23 -20.88
N VAL A 156 10.05 8.93 -21.01
CA VAL A 156 11.10 8.39 -21.88
C VAL A 156 10.46 7.48 -22.91
N GLU A 157 10.70 7.73 -24.19
CA GLU A 157 10.19 6.90 -25.29
C GLU A 157 11.32 6.08 -25.93
N ASN A 158 11.11 4.76 -26.06
CA ASN A 158 12.01 3.83 -26.73
C ASN A 158 11.28 3.09 -27.84
N ASP A 159 11.78 3.21 -29.07
CA ASP A 159 11.26 2.52 -30.25
C ASP A 159 12.11 1.29 -30.62
N GLY A 160 12.84 0.73 -29.66
CA GLY A 160 13.70 -0.42 -29.83
C GLY A 160 12.94 -1.75 -29.87
N GLU A 161 13.64 -2.81 -29.47
CA GLU A 161 13.07 -4.18 -29.37
C GLU A 161 11.89 -4.21 -28.39
N ILE A 162 12.08 -3.66 -27.19
CA ILE A 162 11.02 -3.49 -26.19
C ILE A 162 10.55 -2.03 -26.24
N LYS A 163 9.27 -1.84 -26.56
CA LYS A 163 8.66 -0.51 -26.63
C LYS A 163 8.50 0.10 -25.24
N VAL A 164 8.87 1.38 -25.12
CA VAL A 164 8.60 2.21 -23.96
C VAL A 164 7.84 3.46 -24.45
N PRO A 165 6.65 3.78 -23.89
CA PRO A 165 5.95 3.01 -22.86
C PRO A 165 5.50 1.63 -23.38
N ASP A 166 5.22 0.71 -22.45
CA ASP A 166 4.63 -0.59 -22.78
C ASP A 166 3.19 -0.42 -23.31
N ILE A 167 2.57 -1.52 -23.73
CA ILE A 167 1.20 -1.48 -24.29
C ILE A 167 0.15 -0.94 -23.30
N TYR A 168 0.45 -0.91 -22.00
CA TYR A 168 -0.43 -0.40 -20.95
C TYR A 168 -0.08 1.03 -20.51
N GLY A 169 1.01 1.62 -21.01
CA GLY A 169 1.40 2.99 -20.65
C GLY A 169 2.17 3.09 -19.32
N ARG A 170 2.80 2.02 -18.83
CA ARG A 170 3.34 1.95 -17.45
C ARG A 170 4.84 2.20 -17.34
N GLU A 171 5.59 1.83 -18.38
CA GLU A 171 7.04 1.99 -18.39
C GLU A 171 7.44 3.36 -18.93
N GLY A 172 8.55 3.92 -18.44
CA GLY A 172 9.09 5.19 -18.94
C GLY A 172 8.40 6.45 -18.41
N TYR A 173 7.41 6.31 -17.51
CA TYR A 173 6.70 7.41 -16.86
C TYR A 173 7.22 7.62 -15.43
N HIS A 174 7.65 8.84 -15.10
CA HIS A 174 8.15 9.18 -13.77
C HIS A 174 7.61 10.53 -13.29
N GLU A 175 6.70 10.48 -12.32
CA GLU A 175 6.32 11.65 -11.53
C GLU A 175 7.43 12.01 -10.55
N ILE A 176 7.81 13.29 -10.55
CA ILE A 176 8.89 13.85 -9.72
C ILE A 176 8.25 14.83 -8.75
N ASN A 177 8.29 14.55 -7.45
CA ASN A 177 7.82 15.46 -6.42
C ASN A 177 8.87 16.54 -6.14
N LEU A 178 8.45 17.80 -6.08
CA LEU A 178 9.34 18.97 -6.09
C LEU A 178 9.02 19.94 -4.96
N LYS A 179 10.05 20.64 -4.47
CA LYS A 179 9.87 21.76 -3.56
C LYS A 179 9.76 23.07 -4.33
N ASN A 180 8.74 23.87 -4.01
CA ASN A 180 8.47 25.16 -4.68
C ASN A 180 9.63 26.15 -4.54
N ASN A 181 9.76 27.08 -5.49
CA ASN A 181 10.62 28.26 -5.41
C ASN A 181 12.09 27.98 -5.07
N GLN A 182 12.60 26.81 -5.46
CA GLN A 182 14.01 26.47 -5.36
C GLN A 182 14.41 25.48 -6.45
N TRP A 183 15.71 25.36 -6.69
CA TRP A 183 16.24 24.33 -7.56
C TRP A 183 16.18 22.97 -6.87
N ASN A 184 15.55 22.01 -7.54
CA ASN A 184 15.54 20.61 -7.18
C ASN A 184 16.58 19.90 -8.06
N GLU A 185 17.51 19.18 -7.44
CA GLU A 185 18.44 18.30 -8.15
C GLU A 185 17.79 16.92 -8.26
N CYS A 186 17.45 16.51 -9.49
CA CYS A 186 16.66 15.33 -9.76
C CYS A 186 17.50 14.30 -10.54
N PHE A 187 17.21 13.02 -10.33
CA PHE A 187 17.74 11.95 -11.17
C PHE A 187 16.76 10.79 -11.27
N VAL A 188 16.85 10.03 -12.36
CA VAL A 188 16.18 8.73 -12.50
C VAL A 188 17.18 7.69 -13.01
N GLU A 189 17.33 6.60 -12.26
CA GLU A 189 18.07 5.42 -12.69
C GLU A 189 17.19 4.58 -13.63
N MET A 190 17.73 4.33 -14.82
CA MET A 190 17.05 3.67 -15.93
C MET A 190 17.56 2.24 -16.15
N SER A 191 18.15 1.62 -15.13
CA SER A 191 18.76 0.28 -15.23
C SER A 191 17.77 -0.79 -15.70
N GLY A 192 16.49 -0.68 -15.30
CA GLY A 192 15.41 -1.57 -15.74
C GLY A 192 14.68 -1.15 -17.01
N LEU A 193 14.96 0.03 -17.58
CA LEU A 193 14.25 0.55 -18.73
C LEU A 193 14.93 0.13 -20.03
N ALA A 194 14.14 -0.38 -20.98
CA ALA A 194 14.60 -0.63 -22.35
C ALA A 194 14.94 0.71 -23.04
N ARG A 195 16.14 0.78 -23.65
CA ARG A 195 16.73 2.04 -24.11
C ARG A 195 17.73 1.85 -25.26
N ASP A 196 17.53 0.81 -26.06
CA ASP A 196 18.35 0.47 -27.24
C ASP A 196 18.12 1.41 -28.42
N LYS A 197 16.99 2.13 -28.45
CA LYS A 197 16.64 3.12 -29.48
C LYS A 197 15.73 4.21 -28.88
N VAL A 198 16.30 5.07 -28.03
CA VAL A 198 15.57 6.15 -27.37
C VAL A 198 15.27 7.25 -28.37
N THR A 199 13.99 7.57 -28.56
CA THR A 199 13.53 8.53 -29.57
C THR A 199 13.23 9.89 -28.97
N LYS A 200 12.82 9.96 -27.70
CA LYS A 200 12.35 11.20 -27.09
C LYS A 200 12.45 11.16 -25.58
N ILE A 201 12.69 12.33 -24.99
CA ILE A 201 12.32 12.63 -23.60
C ILE A 201 11.31 13.76 -23.56
N SER A 202 10.39 13.73 -22.60
CA SER A 202 9.41 14.80 -22.41
C SER A 202 9.29 15.20 -20.95
N PHE A 203 9.14 16.50 -20.70
CA PHE A 203 8.66 17.03 -19.43
C PHE A 203 7.22 17.49 -19.60
N ALA A 204 6.34 17.16 -18.66
CA ALA A 204 4.94 17.55 -18.75
C ALA A 204 4.32 18.03 -17.44
N ILE A 205 3.56 19.11 -17.57
CA ILE A 205 2.64 19.59 -16.54
C ILE A 205 1.29 18.94 -16.80
N GLU A 206 0.84 18.09 -15.88
CA GLU A 206 -0.52 17.56 -15.87
C GLU A 206 -1.39 18.49 -15.03
N VAL A 207 -2.48 19.00 -15.61
CA VAL A 207 -3.31 20.01 -14.96
C VAL A 207 -4.59 19.37 -14.42
N PHE A 208 -4.79 19.48 -13.11
CA PHE A 208 -5.93 18.88 -12.41
C PHE A 208 -6.92 19.90 -11.82
N GLY A 209 -6.83 21.17 -12.21
CA GLY A 209 -7.60 22.24 -11.56
C GLY A 209 -6.79 22.92 -10.45
N LYS A 210 -7.48 23.71 -9.63
CA LYS A 210 -6.86 24.50 -8.56
C LYS A 210 -7.54 24.24 -7.23
N GLU A 211 -6.75 24.07 -6.17
CA GLU A 211 -7.24 24.23 -4.82
C GLU A 211 -7.30 25.72 -4.43
N ARG A 212 -7.79 26.02 -3.24
CA ARG A 212 -8.14 27.39 -2.81
C ARG A 212 -6.98 28.39 -2.82
N THR A 213 -5.75 27.95 -2.56
CA THR A 213 -4.57 28.83 -2.52
C THR A 213 -3.78 28.90 -3.83
N MET A 214 -4.03 27.98 -4.78
CA MET A 214 -3.33 27.94 -6.06
C MET A 214 -3.65 29.14 -6.94
N GLY A 215 -2.60 29.75 -7.50
CA GLY A 215 -2.70 30.76 -8.55
C GLY A 215 -3.13 30.16 -9.90
N ASP A 216 -3.27 31.02 -10.90
CA ASP A 216 -3.86 30.64 -12.19
C ASP A 216 -2.89 29.91 -13.14
N PHE A 217 -1.59 29.85 -12.81
CA PHE A 217 -0.56 29.24 -13.65
C PHE A 217 0.39 28.35 -12.86
N LEU A 218 0.78 27.24 -13.49
CA LEU A 218 1.86 26.36 -13.08
C LEU A 218 3.06 26.62 -14.00
N ARG A 219 4.24 26.85 -13.42
CA ARG A 219 5.46 27.16 -14.17
C ARG A 219 6.64 26.37 -13.65
N PHE A 220 7.40 25.79 -14.57
CA PHE A 220 8.59 25.01 -14.27
C PHE A 220 9.71 25.38 -15.22
N ASP A 221 10.89 25.67 -14.67
CA ASP A 221 12.12 25.86 -15.42
C ASP A 221 12.98 24.58 -15.29
N VAL A 222 13.31 23.94 -16.41
CA VAL A 222 14.12 22.72 -16.47
C VAL A 222 15.47 23.04 -17.10
N ASP A 223 16.55 22.49 -16.55
CA ASP A 223 17.91 22.76 -17.04
C ASP A 223 18.92 21.62 -16.79
N ALA A 224 20.05 21.66 -17.50
CA ALA A 224 21.20 20.76 -17.44
C ALA A 224 20.80 19.27 -17.43
N VAL A 225 20.15 18.82 -18.51
CA VAL A 225 19.77 17.42 -18.67
C VAL A 225 21.00 16.62 -19.10
N GLU A 226 21.42 15.69 -18.25
CA GLU A 226 22.62 14.88 -18.40
C GLU A 226 22.29 13.38 -18.46
N LEU A 227 22.99 12.67 -19.33
CA LEU A 227 23.11 11.21 -19.26
C LEU A 227 24.33 10.85 -18.44
N GLN A 228 24.16 9.92 -17.51
CA GLN A 228 25.21 9.48 -16.61
C GLN A 228 25.35 7.95 -16.60
N LYS A 229 26.59 7.52 -16.42
CA LYS A 229 26.92 6.13 -16.08
C LYS A 229 27.38 6.10 -14.63
N VAL A 230 26.53 5.59 -13.74
CA VAL A 230 26.92 5.33 -12.36
C VAL A 230 27.53 3.95 -12.21
N GLU A 231 28.50 3.83 -11.31
CA GLU A 231 29.26 2.60 -11.07
C GLU A 231 28.36 1.46 -10.56
N ASN A 232 27.46 1.77 -9.63
CA ASN A 232 26.59 0.80 -8.95
C ASN A 232 25.11 1.24 -9.00
N PRO A 233 24.44 1.13 -10.17
CA PRO A 233 23.00 1.41 -10.24
C PRO A 233 22.22 0.41 -9.39
N GLU A 234 21.00 0.76 -8.98
CA GLU A 234 20.12 -0.18 -8.27
C GLU A 234 19.75 -1.36 -9.16
N THR A 235 19.72 -2.53 -8.53
CA THR A 235 19.00 -3.69 -9.06
C THR A 235 17.51 -3.43 -8.90
N VAL A 236 16.75 -3.58 -9.98
CA VAL A 236 15.30 -3.28 -9.99
C VAL A 236 14.44 -4.47 -10.38
N LYS A 237 15.07 -5.61 -10.70
CA LYS A 237 14.41 -6.83 -11.14
C LYS A 237 15.08 -8.06 -10.54
N GLY A 238 14.27 -9.04 -10.16
CA GLY A 238 14.75 -10.36 -9.75
C GLY A 238 15.05 -10.47 -8.25
N TRP A 239 15.37 -11.69 -7.83
CA TRP A 239 15.51 -12.04 -6.42
C TRP A 239 16.89 -11.77 -5.84
N MET A 240 17.90 -11.51 -6.67
CA MET A 240 19.28 -11.32 -6.20
C MET A 240 19.51 -9.88 -5.76
N PRO A 241 19.95 -9.63 -4.51
CA PRO A 241 20.35 -8.30 -4.08
C PRO A 241 21.52 -7.74 -4.90
N ALA A 242 21.63 -6.42 -5.00
CA ALA A 242 22.82 -5.79 -5.57
C ALA A 242 24.08 -6.18 -4.78
N GLN A 243 25.25 -6.10 -5.42
CA GLN A 243 26.52 -6.37 -4.75
C GLN A 243 26.77 -5.37 -3.61
N ASN A 244 27.44 -5.81 -2.56
CA ASN A 244 27.70 -5.04 -1.33
C ASN A 244 26.42 -4.58 -0.61
N ARG A 245 25.41 -5.46 -0.55
CA ARG A 245 24.15 -5.23 0.16
C ARG A 245 23.91 -6.26 1.27
N ILE A 246 23.22 -5.79 2.30
CA ILE A 246 22.63 -6.59 3.37
C ILE A 246 21.14 -6.23 3.38
N ILE A 247 20.27 -7.21 3.15
CA ILE A 247 18.82 -7.05 3.05
C ILE A 247 18.16 -7.53 4.34
N PHE A 248 17.51 -6.62 5.04
CA PHE A 248 16.96 -6.82 6.38
C PHE A 248 15.68 -5.98 6.54
N SER A 249 14.93 -6.20 7.63
CA SER A 249 13.83 -5.30 7.98
C SER A 249 14.41 -3.97 8.47
N THR A 250 14.29 -2.92 7.64
CA THR A 250 14.96 -1.64 7.91
C THR A 250 14.35 -0.85 9.08
N THR A 251 13.09 -1.13 9.41
CA THR A 251 12.45 -0.67 10.65
C THR A 251 13.02 -1.42 11.86
N GLY A 252 13.03 -2.75 11.80
CA GLY A 252 13.48 -3.61 12.89
C GLY A 252 12.75 -4.95 13.00
N TYR A 253 12.95 -5.60 14.15
CA TYR A 253 12.39 -6.92 14.47
C TYR A 253 11.78 -6.94 15.88
N SER A 254 10.71 -7.70 16.09
CA SER A 254 10.24 -7.97 17.45
C SER A 254 11.17 -8.95 18.19
N ILE A 255 11.18 -8.91 19.52
CA ILE A 255 12.08 -9.75 20.36
C ILE A 255 11.90 -11.24 20.03
N GLU A 256 10.67 -11.72 19.87
CA GLU A 256 10.37 -13.14 19.66
C GLU A 256 10.30 -13.58 18.20
N SER A 257 10.45 -12.65 17.27
CA SER A 257 10.42 -12.93 15.83
C SER A 257 11.70 -13.62 15.37
N PRO A 258 11.62 -14.43 14.30
CA PRO A 258 12.78 -14.80 13.51
C PRO A 258 13.48 -13.55 12.98
N LYS A 259 14.81 -13.47 13.16
CA LYS A 259 15.63 -12.32 12.76
C LYS A 259 16.73 -12.81 11.83
N SER A 260 16.63 -12.39 10.58
CA SER A 260 17.58 -12.78 9.54
C SER A 260 17.73 -11.71 8.50
N ALA A 261 18.83 -11.78 7.76
CA ALA A 261 19.12 -10.92 6.62
C ALA A 261 19.72 -11.74 5.47
N ILE A 262 19.57 -11.24 4.25
CA ILE A 262 20.18 -11.78 3.04
C ILE A 262 21.42 -10.94 2.74
N VAL A 263 22.53 -11.59 2.42
CA VAL A 263 23.84 -10.96 2.22
C VAL A 263 24.29 -11.17 0.78
N ASN A 264 24.85 -10.11 0.17
CA ASN A 264 25.62 -10.21 -1.06
C ASN A 264 26.90 -9.37 -0.90
N VAL A 265 27.92 -9.92 -0.22
CA VAL A 265 29.16 -9.21 0.14
C VAL A 265 30.36 -10.15 0.00
N GLU A 266 31.16 -10.05 -1.07
CA GLU A 266 32.19 -11.06 -1.38
C GLU A 266 33.25 -11.31 -0.28
N LYS A 267 33.74 -10.26 0.39
CA LYS A 267 34.89 -10.32 1.32
C LYS A 267 34.45 -10.36 2.78
N HIS A 268 33.61 -11.34 3.14
CA HIS A 268 33.00 -11.41 4.47
C HIS A 268 33.66 -12.39 5.46
N GLY A 269 34.59 -13.24 5.02
CA GLY A 269 35.34 -14.15 5.91
C GLY A 269 34.49 -15.20 6.65
N GLY A 270 33.28 -15.49 6.16
CA GLY A 270 32.37 -16.49 6.75
C GLY A 270 31.50 -16.03 7.92
N GLN A 271 31.60 -14.79 8.38
CA GLN A 271 30.91 -14.33 9.59
C GLN A 271 30.23 -12.95 9.43
N PHE A 272 29.28 -12.68 10.32
CA PHE A 272 28.69 -11.36 10.51
C PHE A 272 28.74 -10.95 11.99
N GLN A 273 28.61 -9.66 12.23
CA GLN A 273 28.54 -9.08 13.57
C GLN A 273 27.26 -8.24 13.71
N LEU A 274 26.59 -8.37 14.85
CA LEU A 274 25.61 -7.38 15.30
C LEU A 274 26.32 -6.44 16.27
N LYS A 275 26.18 -5.13 16.04
CA LYS A 275 26.80 -4.11 16.88
C LYS A 275 25.77 -3.17 17.44
N ASP A 276 25.96 -2.75 18.69
CA ASP A 276 25.19 -1.65 19.27
C ASP A 276 25.45 -0.37 18.46
N ALA A 277 24.38 0.30 18.03
CA ALA A 277 24.50 1.41 17.08
C ALA A 277 25.20 2.64 17.68
N ALA A 278 25.14 2.85 18.99
CA ALA A 278 25.71 4.01 19.66
C ALA A 278 27.19 3.79 20.03
N THR A 279 27.48 2.66 20.68
CA THR A 279 28.81 2.33 21.20
C THR A 279 29.70 1.61 20.18
N GLN A 280 29.11 1.07 19.11
CA GLN A 280 29.76 0.22 18.12
C GLN A 280 30.33 -1.09 18.70
N ALA A 281 29.97 -1.44 19.94
CA ALA A 281 30.37 -2.69 20.58
C ALA A 281 29.72 -3.88 19.88
N ILE A 282 30.48 -4.94 19.64
CA ILE A 282 29.96 -6.20 19.09
C ILE A 282 29.16 -6.90 20.19
N VAL A 283 27.87 -7.12 19.94
CA VAL A 283 26.94 -7.75 20.89
C VAL A 283 26.54 -9.16 20.48
N TYR A 284 26.74 -9.51 19.20
CA TYR A 284 26.50 -10.85 18.68
C TYR A 284 27.43 -11.12 17.49
N THR A 285 27.84 -12.37 17.29
CA THR A 285 28.60 -12.81 16.11
C THR A 285 28.05 -14.15 15.68
N GLY A 286 27.82 -14.31 14.37
CA GLY A 286 27.27 -15.54 13.82
C GLY A 286 27.84 -15.86 12.44
N PRO A 287 27.56 -17.07 11.90
CA PRO A 287 28.03 -17.47 10.59
C PRO A 287 27.19 -16.87 9.47
N VAL A 288 27.82 -16.63 8.32
CA VAL A 288 27.13 -16.45 7.04
C VAL A 288 26.91 -17.85 6.44
N ARG A 289 25.67 -18.19 6.09
CA ARG A 289 25.28 -19.51 5.58
C ARG A 289 24.92 -19.41 4.11
N LYS A 290 25.38 -20.38 3.31
CA LYS A 290 24.95 -20.53 1.91
C LYS A 290 23.73 -21.41 1.83
N GLU A 291 22.68 -20.91 1.20
CA GLU A 291 21.39 -21.57 1.09
C GLU A 291 20.98 -21.68 -0.39
N LYS A 292 20.56 -22.86 -0.81
CA LYS A 292 20.01 -23.10 -2.16
C LYS A 292 18.50 -23.23 -2.08
N THR A 293 17.80 -22.34 -2.76
CA THR A 293 16.33 -22.21 -2.68
C THR A 293 15.70 -22.26 -4.07
N GLY A 294 14.37 -22.26 -4.12
CA GLY A 294 13.64 -22.15 -5.40
C GLY A 294 13.85 -20.80 -6.11
N LEU A 295 14.31 -19.78 -5.39
CA LEU A 295 14.54 -18.43 -5.91
C LEU A 295 15.97 -18.20 -6.41
N GLY A 296 16.91 -19.10 -6.06
CA GLY A 296 18.34 -18.94 -6.35
C GLY A 296 19.25 -19.45 -5.23
N GLU A 297 20.53 -19.11 -5.32
CA GLU A 297 21.52 -19.38 -4.27
C GLU A 297 21.80 -18.08 -3.52
N PHE A 298 21.65 -18.11 -2.20
CA PHE A 298 21.74 -16.92 -1.34
C PHE A 298 22.71 -17.15 -0.19
N GLU A 299 23.27 -16.07 0.31
CA GLU A 299 23.91 -16.05 1.62
C GLU A 299 22.95 -15.42 2.63
N THR A 300 22.77 -16.08 3.77
CA THR A 300 21.86 -15.63 4.84
C THR A 300 22.57 -15.60 6.18
N ILE A 301 22.09 -14.72 7.05
CA ILE A 301 22.49 -14.64 8.45
C ILE A 301 21.26 -14.76 9.33
N ASP A 302 21.41 -15.38 10.50
CA ASP A 302 20.36 -15.52 11.50
C ASP A 302 20.91 -15.07 12.86
N PHE A 303 20.14 -14.21 13.52
CA PHE A 303 20.40 -13.72 14.87
C PHE A 303 19.10 -13.77 15.70
N SER A 304 18.24 -14.74 15.40
CA SER A 304 16.94 -14.94 16.06
C SER A 304 17.09 -15.14 17.57
N ASP A 305 18.18 -15.79 17.99
CA ASP A 305 18.56 -16.04 19.39
C ASP A 305 18.94 -14.79 20.18
N PHE A 306 19.23 -13.67 19.49
CA PHE A 306 19.49 -12.40 20.15
C PHE A 306 18.16 -11.72 20.54
N LYS A 307 18.00 -11.46 21.84
CA LYS A 307 16.73 -11.01 22.46
C LYS A 307 16.82 -9.66 23.17
N THR A 308 18.01 -9.06 23.25
CA THR A 308 18.18 -7.79 23.94
C THR A 308 17.56 -6.66 23.13
N GLN A 309 16.72 -5.85 23.78
CA GLN A 309 16.15 -4.67 23.13
C GLN A 309 17.21 -3.59 22.95
N GLY A 310 17.15 -2.88 21.82
CA GLY A 310 18.07 -1.80 21.52
C GLY A 310 18.10 -1.43 20.05
N ARG A 311 19.07 -0.58 19.70
CA ARG A 311 19.30 -0.13 18.32
C ARG A 311 20.63 -0.69 17.82
N TYR A 312 20.61 -1.36 16.68
CA TYR A 312 21.74 -2.16 16.20
C TYR A 312 22.07 -1.89 14.74
N VAL A 313 23.28 -2.25 14.34
CA VAL A 313 23.70 -2.36 12.94
C VAL A 313 24.22 -3.77 12.67
N ILE A 314 24.01 -4.27 11.46
CA ILE A 314 24.64 -5.51 10.99
C ILE A 314 25.91 -5.11 10.22
N GLN A 315 27.02 -5.78 10.53
CA GLN A 315 28.27 -5.65 9.79
C GLN A 315 28.65 -7.01 9.17
N VAL A 316 28.96 -6.99 7.86
CA VAL A 316 29.45 -8.14 7.09
C VAL A 316 30.62 -7.66 6.23
N GLY A 317 31.84 -8.13 6.51
CA GLY A 317 33.04 -7.55 5.92
C GLY A 317 33.12 -6.03 6.17
N ASP A 318 33.27 -5.26 5.10
CA ASP A 318 33.33 -3.79 5.14
C ASP A 318 31.95 -3.12 4.99
N VAL A 319 30.88 -3.90 4.81
CA VAL A 319 29.52 -3.37 4.63
C VAL A 319 28.81 -3.32 5.98
N THR A 320 28.27 -2.15 6.32
CA THR A 320 27.48 -1.93 7.54
C THR A 320 26.12 -1.33 7.19
N THR A 321 25.06 -1.83 7.81
CA THR A 321 23.70 -1.32 7.62
C THR A 321 23.48 0.04 8.29
N LEU A 322 22.38 0.71 7.94
CA LEU A 322 21.83 1.74 8.82
C LEU A 322 21.28 1.12 10.11
N PRO A 323 21.15 1.91 11.19
CA PRO A 323 20.59 1.42 12.45
C PRO A 323 19.13 0.99 12.32
N PHE A 324 18.77 -0.11 12.97
CA PHE A 324 17.41 -0.62 13.13
C PHE A 324 17.14 -1.06 14.57
N TYR A 325 15.87 -1.31 14.90
CA TYR A 325 15.48 -1.67 16.26
C TYR A 325 15.27 -3.17 16.44
N ILE A 326 15.59 -3.66 17.63
CA ILE A 326 15.00 -4.89 18.18
C ILE A 326 14.19 -4.45 19.38
N HIS A 327 12.87 -4.54 19.30
CA HIS A 327 11.97 -3.99 20.31
C HIS A 327 10.63 -4.75 20.35
N GLN A 328 10.01 -4.89 21.52
CA GLN A 328 8.72 -5.58 21.65
C GLN A 328 7.58 -4.87 20.87
N ASP A 329 7.66 -3.54 20.75
CA ASP A 329 6.66 -2.66 20.13
C ASP A 329 7.18 -2.01 18.83
N VAL A 330 7.94 -2.75 18.03
CA VAL A 330 8.63 -2.21 16.84
C VAL A 330 7.68 -1.58 15.80
N TRP A 331 6.40 -1.95 15.81
CA TRP A 331 5.41 -1.50 14.83
C TRP A 331 4.58 -0.29 15.28
N ASP A 332 4.64 0.11 16.56
CA ASP A 332 3.82 1.21 17.09
C ASP A 332 4.17 2.56 16.41
N ASP A 333 5.46 2.79 16.13
CA ASP A 333 5.93 3.96 15.38
C ASP A 333 5.35 4.01 13.96
N SER A 334 5.18 2.84 13.34
CA SER A 334 4.63 2.73 11.99
C SER A 334 3.13 3.06 11.97
N ALA A 335 2.39 2.74 13.04
CA ALA A 335 0.99 3.13 13.17
C ALA A 335 0.81 4.66 13.19
N TRP A 336 1.70 5.39 13.87
CA TRP A 336 1.70 6.87 13.86
C TRP A 336 1.94 7.44 12.46
N ARG A 337 2.91 6.90 11.72
CA ARG A 337 3.17 7.32 10.33
C ARG A 337 1.96 7.02 9.44
N MET A 338 1.33 5.86 9.60
CA MET A 338 0.18 5.48 8.79
C MET A 338 -1.06 6.36 9.08
N VAL A 339 -1.29 6.73 10.34
CA VAL A 339 -2.33 7.71 10.69
C VAL A 339 -2.01 9.10 10.14
N ASN A 340 -0.73 9.50 10.10
CA ASN A 340 -0.33 10.75 9.46
C ASN A 340 -0.64 10.77 7.96
N PHE A 341 -0.40 9.66 7.26
CA PHE A 341 -0.80 9.54 5.85
C PHE A 341 -2.32 9.70 5.70
N LEU A 342 -3.12 8.93 6.45
CA LEU A 342 -4.58 9.04 6.41
C LEU A 342 -5.08 10.45 6.78
N PHE A 343 -4.48 11.09 7.78
CA PHE A 343 -4.78 12.48 8.13
C PHE A 343 -4.59 13.43 6.93
N CYS A 344 -3.52 13.24 6.16
CA CYS A 344 -3.24 14.05 4.98
C CYS A 344 -4.17 13.76 3.80
N GLU A 345 -4.87 12.63 3.83
CA GLU A 345 -5.89 12.27 2.83
C GLU A 345 -7.32 12.68 3.24
N ARG A 346 -7.52 13.38 4.37
CA ARG A 346 -8.88 13.75 4.82
C ARG A 346 -9.59 14.65 3.80
N CYS A 347 -10.67 14.15 3.22
CA CYS A 347 -11.50 14.92 2.30
C CYS A 347 -12.44 15.88 3.05
N GLY A 348 -12.60 17.12 2.58
CA GLY A 348 -13.50 18.09 3.23
C GLY A 348 -12.93 18.70 4.51
N TYR A 349 -11.66 18.44 4.83
CA TYR A 349 -10.93 19.00 5.95
C TYR A 349 -9.75 19.87 5.46
N PRO A 350 -9.49 21.04 6.06
CA PRO A 350 -8.29 21.82 5.74
C PRO A 350 -7.06 21.21 6.42
N VAL A 351 -6.31 20.37 5.70
CA VAL A 351 -5.06 19.78 6.22
C VAL A 351 -3.92 20.81 6.17
N PRO A 352 -3.31 21.18 7.32
CA PRO A 352 -2.25 22.18 7.37
C PRO A 352 -1.09 21.85 6.42
N GLY A 353 -0.68 22.82 5.59
CA GLY A 353 0.43 22.66 4.65
C GLY A 353 0.16 21.73 3.46
N LYS A 354 -1.01 21.08 3.37
CA LYS A 354 -1.33 20.09 2.32
C LYS A 354 -2.41 20.57 1.36
N HIS A 355 -3.64 20.76 1.83
CA HIS A 355 -4.74 21.24 1.00
C HIS A 355 -5.83 21.92 1.83
N GLY A 356 -6.69 22.72 1.19
CA GLY A 356 -7.90 23.26 1.82
C GLY A 356 -9.01 22.20 1.91
N ALA A 357 -10.17 22.58 2.49
CA ALA A 357 -11.35 21.72 2.47
C ALA A 357 -11.88 21.58 1.03
N CYS A 358 -11.67 20.40 0.43
CA CYS A 358 -12.13 19.98 -0.90
C CYS A 358 -13.58 19.42 -0.87
N HIS A 359 -14.18 19.22 -2.05
CA HIS A 359 -15.43 18.47 -2.27
C HIS A 359 -16.67 18.99 -1.54
N ASN A 360 -16.74 20.29 -1.24
CA ASN A 360 -17.93 20.86 -0.58
C ASN A 360 -19.15 20.98 -1.53
N ASP A 361 -18.92 20.84 -2.82
CA ASP A 361 -19.86 20.82 -3.94
C ASP A 361 -20.36 19.42 -4.30
N LEU A 362 -19.65 18.37 -3.87
CA LEU A 362 -20.06 17.00 -4.11
C LEU A 362 -21.36 16.66 -3.37
N HIS A 363 -22.35 16.18 -4.11
CA HIS A 363 -23.65 15.83 -3.57
C HIS A 363 -24.29 14.61 -4.27
N ALA A 364 -25.15 13.92 -3.53
CA ALA A 364 -26.10 12.96 -4.08
C ALA A 364 -27.45 13.65 -4.31
N THR A 365 -28.16 13.26 -5.36
CA THR A 365 -29.60 13.50 -5.46
C THR A 365 -30.36 12.20 -5.22
N TYR A 366 -31.20 12.16 -4.18
CA TYR A 366 -31.99 10.97 -3.84
C TYR A 366 -33.37 11.36 -3.30
N ASN A 367 -34.43 10.75 -3.82
CA ASN A 367 -35.82 11.03 -3.44
C ASN A 367 -36.20 12.52 -3.40
N GLY A 368 -35.68 13.32 -4.33
CA GLY A 368 -35.94 14.77 -4.42
C GLY A 368 -35.15 15.62 -3.43
N HIS A 369 -34.22 15.03 -2.68
CA HIS A 369 -33.30 15.70 -1.77
C HIS A 369 -31.89 15.76 -2.34
N ILE A 370 -31.19 16.86 -2.06
CA ILE A 370 -29.75 17.01 -2.28
C ILE A 370 -29.05 16.72 -0.95
N ILE A 371 -28.05 15.83 -0.99
CA ILE A 371 -27.33 15.35 0.19
C ILE A 371 -25.84 15.58 -0.04
N HIS A 372 -25.21 16.38 0.82
CA HIS A 372 -23.78 16.67 0.73
C HIS A 372 -22.94 15.49 1.25
N ILE A 373 -21.87 15.12 0.53
CA ILE A 373 -21.11 13.87 0.79
C ILE A 373 -19.61 14.14 1.00
N ASN A 374 -19.21 15.26 1.62
CA ASN A 374 -17.82 15.46 2.03
C ASN A 374 -17.47 14.73 3.34
N GLY A 375 -16.19 14.44 3.56
CA GLY A 375 -15.65 13.70 4.71
C GLY A 375 -14.90 12.45 4.27
N GLY A 376 -14.50 11.58 5.19
CA GLY A 376 -13.73 10.38 4.84
C GLY A 376 -12.36 10.73 4.27
N TRP A 377 -11.82 9.88 3.41
CA TRP A 377 -10.49 10.06 2.81
C TRP A 377 -10.56 10.02 1.29
N HIS A 378 -9.59 10.65 0.62
CA HIS A 378 -9.32 10.34 -0.78
C HIS A 378 -8.84 8.88 -0.90
N ASP A 379 -9.13 8.28 -2.05
CA ASP A 379 -8.86 6.86 -2.30
C ASP A 379 -7.35 6.59 -2.43
N ALA A 380 -6.67 7.43 -3.21
CA ALA A 380 -5.31 7.24 -3.67
C ALA A 380 -4.59 8.60 -3.85
N ALA A 381 -3.63 8.69 -4.78
CA ALA A 381 -3.01 9.97 -5.20
C ALA A 381 -3.94 10.89 -6.03
N ASP A 382 -5.20 10.49 -6.20
CA ASP A 382 -6.25 11.27 -6.84
C ASP A 382 -7.24 11.84 -5.79
N MET A 383 -8.34 12.43 -6.25
CA MET A 383 -9.35 13.03 -5.36
C MET A 383 -10.62 12.17 -5.28
N SER A 384 -10.56 10.92 -5.74
CA SER A 384 -11.69 9.98 -5.73
C SER A 384 -12.03 9.55 -4.31
N GLN A 385 -13.27 9.10 -4.10
CA GLN A 385 -13.73 8.58 -2.81
C GLN A 385 -14.64 7.36 -2.96
N GLN A 386 -14.53 6.45 -2.00
CA GLN A 386 -15.22 5.17 -1.98
C GLN A 386 -15.69 4.82 -0.56
N THR A 387 -16.99 4.78 -0.34
CA THR A 387 -17.60 4.53 0.99
C THR A 387 -17.18 3.22 1.61
N LEU A 388 -17.11 2.14 0.83
CA LEU A 388 -16.65 0.85 1.36
C LEU A 388 -15.20 0.93 1.85
N GLN A 389 -14.32 1.61 1.12
CA GLN A 389 -12.92 1.78 1.54
C GLN A 389 -12.81 2.65 2.78
N THR A 390 -13.54 3.76 2.86
CA THR A 390 -13.60 4.57 4.08
C THR A 390 -14.06 3.73 5.28
N GLY A 391 -15.05 2.85 5.09
CA GLY A 391 -15.47 1.90 6.13
C GLY A 391 -14.36 0.94 6.54
N GLU A 392 -13.61 0.36 5.59
CA GLU A 392 -12.51 -0.56 5.89
C GLU A 392 -11.31 0.14 6.54
N ILE A 393 -11.00 1.38 6.14
CA ILE A 393 -10.00 2.22 6.82
C ILE A 393 -10.43 2.47 8.26
N ALA A 394 -11.68 2.90 8.49
CA ALA A 394 -12.22 3.09 9.84
C ALA A 394 -12.16 1.80 10.67
N TYR A 395 -12.48 0.65 10.07
CA TYR A 395 -12.35 -0.66 10.73
C TYR A 395 -10.91 -0.98 11.13
N SER A 396 -9.93 -0.75 10.24
CA SER A 396 -8.51 -0.95 10.53
C SER A 396 -8.00 -0.05 11.65
N LEU A 397 -8.47 1.21 11.70
CA LEU A 397 -8.14 2.16 12.76
C LEU A 397 -8.72 1.72 14.10
N LEU A 398 -9.95 1.20 14.13
CA LEU A 398 -10.57 0.67 15.36
C LEU A 398 -9.85 -0.58 15.87
N LEU A 399 -9.41 -1.47 14.98
CA LEU A 399 -8.59 -2.64 15.33
C LEU A 399 -7.26 -2.19 15.96
N MET A 400 -6.56 -1.25 15.34
CA MET A 400 -5.30 -0.74 15.87
C MET A 400 -5.50 0.07 17.16
N ALA A 401 -6.62 0.78 17.30
CA ALA A 401 -6.96 1.50 18.53
C ALA A 401 -7.14 0.53 19.70
N GLU A 402 -7.88 -0.56 19.50
CA GLU A 402 -8.01 -1.62 20.51
C GLU A 402 -6.63 -2.17 20.90
N ARG A 403 -5.76 -2.41 19.91
CA ARG A 403 -4.39 -2.85 20.18
C ARG A 403 -3.58 -1.84 21.00
N ALA A 404 -3.62 -0.56 20.63
CA ALA A 404 -2.96 0.50 21.38
C ALA A 404 -3.47 0.58 22.82
N LYS A 405 -4.78 0.40 23.03
CA LYS A 405 -5.40 0.34 24.35
C LYS A 405 -4.93 -0.87 25.17
N GLU A 406 -4.86 -2.06 24.57
CA GLU A 406 -4.34 -3.27 25.23
C GLU A 406 -2.89 -3.10 25.71
N LYS A 407 -2.08 -2.35 24.95
CA LYS A 407 -0.69 -2.02 25.30
C LYS A 407 -0.56 -0.85 26.29
N GLY A 408 -1.64 -0.14 26.61
CA GLY A 408 -1.61 1.05 27.45
C GLY A 408 -1.08 2.31 26.74
N ASN A 409 -1.00 2.32 25.40
CA ASN A 409 -0.60 3.47 24.59
C ASN A 409 -1.80 4.42 24.37
N ILE A 410 -2.10 5.23 25.38
CA ILE A 410 -3.30 6.08 25.41
C ILE A 410 -3.28 7.18 24.33
N ASP A 411 -2.11 7.77 24.04
CA ASP A 411 -2.01 8.84 23.04
C ASP A 411 -2.30 8.31 21.63
N LEU A 412 -1.73 7.15 21.28
CA LEU A 412 -2.02 6.48 20.00
C LEU A 412 -3.48 6.02 19.94
N TYR A 413 -4.02 5.45 21.03
CA TYR A 413 -5.43 5.06 21.11
C TYR A 413 -6.37 6.24 20.81
N ASN A 414 -6.18 7.37 21.49
CA ASN A 414 -7.02 8.55 21.30
C ASN A 414 -6.95 9.06 19.87
N ARG A 415 -5.74 9.13 19.30
CA ARG A 415 -5.55 9.60 17.94
C ARG A 415 -6.17 8.67 16.89
N LEU A 416 -6.04 7.35 17.07
CA LEU A 416 -6.65 6.35 16.19
C LEU A 416 -8.18 6.39 16.29
N MET A 417 -8.73 6.54 17.49
CA MET A 417 -10.18 6.69 17.69
C MET A 417 -10.71 7.95 17.02
N GLU A 418 -10.00 9.08 17.09
CA GLU A 418 -10.39 10.30 16.38
C GLU A 418 -10.46 10.07 14.85
N GLU A 419 -9.41 9.46 14.27
CA GLU A 419 -9.39 9.16 12.83
C GLU A 419 -10.49 8.16 12.44
N ALA A 420 -10.72 7.14 13.27
CA ALA A 420 -11.78 6.18 13.04
C ALA A 420 -13.16 6.84 13.04
N LEU A 421 -13.43 7.74 14.00
CA LEU A 421 -14.70 8.45 14.11
C LEU A 421 -14.94 9.42 12.94
N TRP A 422 -13.88 10.02 12.40
CA TRP A 422 -13.95 10.79 11.14
C TRP A 422 -14.46 9.93 9.98
N GLY A 423 -13.94 8.71 9.82
CA GLY A 423 -14.42 7.76 8.81
C GLY A 423 -15.84 7.27 9.07
N MET A 424 -16.19 7.00 10.33
CA MET A 424 -17.54 6.54 10.69
C MET A 424 -18.60 7.62 10.47
N ASP A 425 -18.29 8.90 10.67
CA ASP A 425 -19.18 10.01 10.30
C ASP A 425 -19.54 9.96 8.81
N TYR A 426 -18.53 9.79 7.96
CA TYR A 426 -18.73 9.65 6.52
C TYR A 426 -19.57 8.40 6.16
N VAL A 427 -19.29 7.25 6.76
CA VAL A 427 -20.07 6.02 6.55
C VAL A 427 -21.55 6.22 6.93
N MET A 428 -21.85 6.95 8.00
CA MET A 428 -23.23 7.28 8.37
C MET A 428 -23.88 8.27 7.40
N LYS A 429 -23.14 9.31 6.98
CA LYS A 429 -23.61 10.36 6.06
C LYS A 429 -24.00 9.84 4.68
N THR A 430 -23.38 8.76 4.23
CA THR A 430 -23.65 8.13 2.93
C THR A 430 -24.90 7.24 2.91
N ARG A 431 -25.52 6.96 4.07
CA ARG A 431 -26.75 6.14 4.17
C ARG A 431 -27.98 6.91 3.73
N LEU A 432 -28.78 6.31 2.86
CA LEU A 432 -30.02 6.92 2.34
C LEU A 432 -31.31 6.32 2.94
N GLY A 433 -31.18 5.33 3.83
CA GLY A 433 -32.27 4.86 4.71
C GLY A 433 -33.16 3.75 4.14
N ASP A 434 -32.80 3.15 3.00
CA ASP A 434 -33.55 2.08 2.33
C ASP A 434 -32.64 1.05 1.61
N GLY A 435 -31.39 0.96 2.05
CA GLY A 435 -30.35 0.13 1.45
C GLY A 435 -29.53 0.84 0.36
N TYR A 436 -29.96 2.01 -0.13
CA TYR A 436 -29.14 2.81 -1.04
C TYR A 436 -28.07 3.59 -0.27
N ARG A 437 -26.91 3.76 -0.92
CA ARG A 437 -25.81 4.57 -0.43
C ARG A 437 -25.21 5.41 -1.56
N ALA A 438 -24.77 6.61 -1.21
CA ALA A 438 -23.74 7.33 -1.94
C ALA A 438 -22.44 6.56 -1.80
N GLN A 439 -21.97 5.91 -2.88
CA GLN A 439 -20.92 4.92 -2.75
C GLN A 439 -19.59 5.37 -3.31
N THR A 440 -19.62 5.86 -4.55
CA THR A 440 -18.41 6.03 -5.34
C THR A 440 -18.48 7.36 -6.01
N TRP A 441 -17.39 8.08 -5.97
CA TRP A 441 -17.17 9.20 -6.85
C TRP A 441 -15.72 9.18 -7.32
N GLY A 442 -15.53 9.10 -8.64
CA GLY A 442 -14.22 9.02 -9.27
C GLY A 442 -13.82 10.36 -9.85
N THR A 443 -12.77 10.98 -9.31
CA THR A 443 -12.21 12.20 -9.89
C THR A 443 -10.70 12.26 -9.72
N ASN A 444 -10.05 12.80 -10.75
CA ASN A 444 -8.66 13.20 -10.68
C ASN A 444 -8.52 14.73 -10.69
N LEU A 445 -9.55 15.47 -10.24
CA LEU A 445 -9.56 16.93 -10.27
C LEU A 445 -9.73 17.51 -8.87
N TRP A 446 -9.11 18.67 -8.63
CA TRP A 446 -9.58 19.61 -7.62
C TRP A 446 -10.93 20.18 -8.03
N THR A 447 -11.92 20.09 -7.13
CA THR A 447 -13.24 20.68 -7.38
C THR A 447 -13.22 22.20 -7.21
N ASP A 448 -14.01 22.91 -8.01
CA ASP A 448 -14.05 24.37 -8.02
C ASP A 448 -14.93 24.96 -6.89
N GLY A 449 -15.63 24.11 -6.14
CA GLY A 449 -16.51 24.47 -5.04
C GLY A 449 -17.90 24.93 -5.46
N LYS A 450 -18.29 24.72 -6.73
CA LYS A 450 -19.58 25.14 -7.28
C LYS A 450 -20.34 23.95 -7.84
N VAL A 451 -21.49 23.70 -7.23
CA VAL A 451 -22.43 22.67 -7.66
C VAL A 451 -22.84 22.86 -9.12
N GLY A 452 -22.70 21.80 -9.91
CA GLY A 452 -23.24 21.68 -11.26
C GLY A 452 -22.30 22.18 -12.34
N THR A 453 -20.99 22.28 -12.06
CA THR A 453 -19.99 22.56 -13.09
C THR A 453 -19.43 21.27 -13.70
N ASP A 454 -18.36 21.37 -14.50
CA ASP A 454 -17.83 20.27 -15.30
C ASP A 454 -17.04 19.22 -14.50
N ASP A 455 -16.68 19.53 -13.26
CA ASP A 455 -16.07 18.61 -12.29
C ASP A 455 -17.09 17.82 -11.45
N ASP A 456 -18.38 18.15 -11.54
CA ASP A 456 -19.51 17.41 -10.94
C ASP A 456 -20.28 16.53 -11.95
N ALA A 457 -19.85 16.48 -13.21
CA ALA A 457 -20.62 15.90 -14.31
C ALA A 457 -19.99 14.63 -14.92
N GLY A 458 -20.85 13.80 -15.54
CA GLY A 458 -20.43 12.64 -16.32
C GLY A 458 -19.76 11.57 -15.47
N ARG A 459 -18.49 11.24 -15.74
CA ARG A 459 -17.75 10.23 -14.95
C ARG A 459 -17.46 10.67 -13.50
N ARG A 460 -17.66 11.95 -13.21
CA ARG A 460 -17.49 12.59 -11.89
C ARG A 460 -18.83 12.85 -11.21
N GLU A 461 -19.91 12.25 -11.69
CA GLU A 461 -21.16 12.22 -10.94
C GLU A 461 -21.06 11.15 -9.84
N LEU A 462 -21.54 11.47 -8.65
CA LEU A 462 -21.57 10.53 -7.54
C LEU A 462 -22.53 9.37 -7.85
N LEU A 463 -22.03 8.15 -7.71
CA LEU A 463 -22.82 6.93 -7.86
C LEU A 463 -23.62 6.65 -6.56
N VAL A 464 -24.94 6.75 -6.70
CA VAL A 464 -25.89 6.21 -5.72
C VAL A 464 -26.32 4.82 -6.18
N HIS A 465 -26.14 3.82 -5.33
CA HIS A 465 -26.55 2.44 -5.65
C HIS A 465 -26.93 1.64 -4.41
N ASN A 466 -27.63 0.52 -4.63
CA ASN A 466 -28.05 -0.43 -3.60
C ASN A 466 -27.33 -1.76 -3.81
N GLY A 467 -26.21 -1.93 -3.12
CA GLY A 467 -25.40 -3.14 -3.11
C GLY A 467 -25.49 -3.86 -1.76
N ALA A 468 -25.88 -5.14 -1.75
CA ALA A 468 -26.00 -5.86 -0.49
C ALA A 468 -24.64 -6.25 0.11
N LEU A 469 -23.61 -6.54 -0.70
CA LEU A 469 -22.29 -6.89 -0.19
C LEU A 469 -21.66 -5.75 0.61
N GLU A 470 -21.72 -4.54 0.06
CA GLU A 470 -21.27 -3.32 0.70
C GLU A 470 -22.03 -3.09 2.00
N ASN A 471 -23.35 -3.25 2.00
CA ASN A 471 -24.17 -3.09 3.19
C ASN A 471 -23.91 -4.18 4.25
N PHE A 472 -23.60 -5.43 3.87
CA PHE A 472 -23.19 -6.46 4.83
C PHE A 472 -21.87 -6.08 5.51
N LEU A 473 -20.87 -5.69 4.73
CA LEU A 473 -19.57 -5.26 5.24
C LEU A 473 -19.72 -4.06 6.18
N LEU A 474 -20.44 -3.02 5.73
CA LEU A 474 -20.66 -1.81 6.52
C LEU A 474 -21.48 -2.08 7.78
N ALA A 475 -22.51 -2.95 7.73
CA ALA A 475 -23.25 -3.35 8.92
C ALA A 475 -22.36 -4.05 9.97
N GLY A 476 -21.44 -4.91 9.52
CA GLY A 476 -20.45 -5.53 10.42
C GLY A 476 -19.50 -4.50 11.04
N ILE A 477 -19.03 -3.54 10.25
CA ILE A 477 -18.15 -2.45 10.69
C ILE A 477 -18.87 -1.51 11.67
N GLU A 478 -20.12 -1.13 11.38
CA GLU A 478 -20.97 -0.32 12.26
C GLU A 478 -21.23 -1.03 13.59
N ALA A 479 -21.51 -2.35 13.55
CA ALA A 479 -21.66 -3.16 14.75
C ALA A 479 -20.36 -3.22 15.57
N TYR A 480 -19.22 -3.39 14.90
CA TYR A 480 -17.91 -3.37 15.54
C TYR A 480 -17.60 -2.02 16.19
N ALA A 481 -17.81 -0.91 15.47
CA ALA A 481 -17.64 0.45 15.96
C ALA A 481 -18.52 0.72 17.20
N SER A 482 -19.78 0.30 17.18
CA SER A 482 -20.68 0.40 18.33
C SER A 482 -20.11 -0.28 19.59
N MET A 483 -19.41 -1.41 19.44
CA MET A 483 -18.77 -2.12 20.56
C MET A 483 -17.46 -1.48 21.04
N ARG A 484 -16.86 -0.54 20.29
CA ARG A 484 -15.56 0.07 20.59
C ARG A 484 -15.64 1.50 21.09
N ILE A 485 -16.77 2.16 20.87
CA ILE A 485 -17.03 3.51 21.38
C ILE A 485 -17.48 3.44 22.85
N GLU A 486 -16.74 4.12 23.73
CA GLU A 486 -16.97 4.07 25.19
C GLU A 486 -17.63 5.34 25.73
N ASN A 487 -17.34 6.50 25.15
CA ASN A 487 -17.68 7.80 25.72
C ASN A 487 -18.83 8.54 25.01
N ASP A 488 -19.54 7.87 24.10
CA ASP A 488 -20.70 8.42 23.39
C ASP A 488 -21.81 7.36 23.22
N GLU A 489 -22.70 7.28 24.21
CA GLU A 489 -23.82 6.34 24.21
C GLU A 489 -24.85 6.63 23.10
N SER A 490 -24.96 7.89 22.66
CA SER A 490 -25.88 8.26 21.57
C SER A 490 -25.38 7.73 20.24
N LEU A 491 -24.10 7.95 19.95
CA LEU A 491 -23.46 7.43 18.74
C LEU A 491 -23.45 5.90 18.74
N LYS A 492 -23.09 5.28 19.86
CA LYS A 492 -23.13 3.82 20.04
C LYS A 492 -24.52 3.24 19.78
N GLY A 493 -25.56 3.85 20.35
CA GLY A 493 -26.95 3.48 20.14
C GLY A 493 -27.38 3.63 18.67
N ASN A 494 -26.97 4.71 18.02
CA ASN A 494 -27.24 4.93 16.60
C ASN A 494 -26.53 3.91 15.71
N LEU A 495 -25.23 3.66 15.92
CA LEU A 495 -24.45 2.66 15.19
C LEU A 495 -25.07 1.26 15.32
N LYS A 496 -25.50 0.89 16.53
CA LYS A 496 -26.23 -0.37 16.76
C LYS A 496 -27.53 -0.44 15.95
N LYS A 497 -28.30 0.65 15.91
CA LYS A 497 -29.55 0.72 15.15
C LYS A 497 -29.28 0.55 13.65
N ILE A 498 -28.37 1.35 13.08
CA ILE A 498 -28.12 1.35 11.64
C ILE A 498 -27.47 0.04 11.17
N ALA A 499 -26.63 -0.59 11.99
CA ALA A 499 -26.05 -1.90 11.67
C ALA A 499 -27.14 -2.97 11.47
N LYS A 500 -28.19 -2.94 12.31
CA LYS A 500 -29.35 -3.85 12.16
C LYS A 500 -30.16 -3.54 10.90
N GLU A 501 -30.40 -2.25 10.63
CA GLU A 501 -31.14 -1.81 9.45
C GLU A 501 -30.42 -2.22 8.16
N ASP A 502 -29.12 -1.95 8.08
CA ASP A 502 -28.32 -2.18 6.88
C ASP A 502 -28.11 -3.66 6.59
N PHE A 503 -27.91 -4.47 7.63
CA PHE A 503 -27.95 -5.92 7.49
C PHE A 503 -29.32 -6.39 7.01
N GLY A 504 -30.42 -5.81 7.51
CA GLY A 504 -31.77 -6.13 7.06
C GLY A 504 -32.01 -5.78 5.59
N TYR A 505 -31.57 -4.59 5.14
CA TYR A 505 -31.64 -4.17 3.75
C TYR A 505 -30.79 -5.07 2.85
N ALA A 506 -29.56 -5.40 3.27
CA ALA A 506 -28.68 -6.31 2.58
C ALA A 506 -29.29 -7.71 2.44
N MET A 507 -29.84 -8.27 3.53
CA MET A 507 -30.52 -9.58 3.49
C MET A 507 -31.72 -9.57 2.56
N LYS A 508 -32.57 -8.54 2.60
CA LYS A 508 -33.71 -8.41 1.68
C LYS A 508 -33.23 -8.43 0.23
N ARG A 509 -32.23 -7.60 -0.08
CA ARG A 509 -31.67 -7.45 -1.42
C ARG A 509 -31.02 -8.74 -1.93
N PHE A 510 -30.22 -9.39 -1.08
CA PHE A 510 -29.59 -10.67 -1.39
C PHE A 510 -30.61 -11.80 -1.56
N ASN A 511 -31.67 -11.85 -0.75
CA ASN A 511 -32.74 -12.84 -0.93
C ASN A 511 -33.52 -12.64 -2.24
N GLU A 512 -33.64 -11.40 -2.73
CA GLU A 512 -34.31 -11.09 -3.99
C GLU A 512 -33.45 -11.41 -5.22
N LEU A 513 -32.15 -11.12 -5.18
CA LEU A 513 -31.27 -11.23 -6.36
C LEU A 513 -30.22 -12.33 -6.31
N GLY A 514 -29.83 -12.80 -5.12
CA GLY A 514 -28.63 -13.60 -4.91
C GLY A 514 -27.40 -12.95 -5.56
N PHE A 515 -26.50 -13.78 -6.10
CA PHE A 515 -25.27 -13.33 -6.76
C PHE A 515 -25.49 -12.58 -8.08
N ALA A 516 -26.72 -12.56 -8.62
CA ALA A 516 -27.01 -11.77 -9.81
C ALA A 516 -26.80 -10.26 -9.59
N GLU A 517 -26.75 -9.80 -8.34
CA GLU A 517 -26.40 -8.41 -8.04
C GLU A 517 -24.93 -8.08 -8.29
N LEU A 518 -24.00 -9.02 -8.05
CA LEU A 518 -22.56 -8.82 -8.30
C LEU A 518 -22.26 -8.58 -9.78
N ILE A 519 -23.14 -9.09 -10.66
CA ILE A 519 -23.01 -9.01 -12.12
C ILE A 519 -23.42 -7.61 -12.64
N LYS A 520 -24.13 -6.79 -11.84
CA LYS A 520 -24.62 -5.48 -12.30
C LYS A 520 -23.55 -4.39 -12.12
N LYS A 521 -23.21 -3.78 -13.27
CA LYS A 521 -22.16 -2.77 -13.51
C LYS A 521 -22.09 -1.68 -12.43
N GLY A 522 -20.89 -1.46 -11.88
CA GLY A 522 -20.61 -0.35 -10.97
C GLY A 522 -19.14 -0.06 -10.65
N GLY A 523 -18.17 -0.91 -11.03
CA GLY A 523 -16.74 -0.57 -10.93
C GLY A 523 -16.23 -0.22 -9.53
N GLY A 524 -16.94 -0.63 -8.47
CA GLY A 524 -16.61 -0.31 -7.09
C GLY A 524 -15.67 -1.34 -6.43
N HIS A 525 -15.21 -1.00 -5.22
CA HIS A 525 -14.23 -1.78 -4.47
C HIS A 525 -14.69 -3.17 -4.02
N ALA A 526 -15.96 -3.52 -4.25
CA ALA A 526 -16.50 -4.84 -3.98
C ALA A 526 -16.49 -5.79 -5.21
N ALA A 527 -16.17 -5.30 -6.41
CA ALA A 527 -16.36 -6.05 -7.67
C ALA A 527 -15.61 -7.38 -7.76
N MET A 528 -14.48 -7.53 -7.04
CA MET A 528 -13.66 -8.75 -7.05
C MET A 528 -14.16 -9.84 -6.11
N ALA A 529 -15.20 -9.57 -5.30
CA ALA A 529 -15.70 -10.54 -4.33
C ALA A 529 -16.24 -11.79 -5.02
N SER A 530 -15.86 -12.95 -4.50
CA SER A 530 -16.38 -14.25 -4.92
C SER A 530 -17.67 -14.58 -4.17
N GLU A 531 -18.45 -15.55 -4.67
CA GLU A 531 -19.62 -16.06 -3.94
C GLU A 531 -19.23 -16.62 -2.56
N SER A 532 -18.08 -17.30 -2.47
CA SER A 532 -17.59 -17.85 -1.22
C SER A 532 -17.13 -16.78 -0.22
N GLN A 533 -16.53 -15.69 -0.69
CA GLN A 533 -16.18 -14.53 0.14
C GLN A 533 -17.43 -13.77 0.56
N TYR A 534 -18.40 -13.63 -0.34
CA TYR A 534 -19.67 -12.98 -0.04
C TYR A 534 -20.33 -13.64 1.16
N HIS A 535 -20.44 -14.97 1.16
CA HIS A 535 -20.99 -15.70 2.31
C HIS A 535 -20.14 -15.61 3.58
N ALA A 536 -18.80 -15.51 3.47
CA ALA A 536 -17.94 -15.24 4.61
C ALA A 536 -18.27 -13.85 5.21
N ASN A 537 -18.48 -12.83 4.39
CA ASN A 537 -18.86 -11.50 4.84
C ASN A 537 -20.25 -11.45 5.50
N ILE A 538 -21.25 -12.15 4.96
CA ILE A 538 -22.56 -12.32 5.63
C ILE A 538 -22.35 -12.93 7.01
N SER A 539 -21.55 -14.00 7.08
CA SER A 539 -21.28 -14.72 8.33
C SER A 539 -20.60 -13.84 9.38
N TRP A 540 -19.59 -13.08 8.96
CA TRP A 540 -18.88 -12.14 9.82
C TRP A 540 -19.79 -11.02 10.32
N ALA A 541 -20.54 -10.34 9.44
CA ALA A 541 -21.43 -9.26 9.80
C ALA A 541 -22.53 -9.73 10.78
N ALA A 542 -23.11 -10.90 10.51
CA ALA A 542 -24.09 -11.53 11.39
C ALA A 542 -23.47 -11.90 12.76
N SER A 543 -22.22 -12.39 12.79
CA SER A 543 -21.51 -12.66 14.04
C SER A 543 -21.26 -11.38 14.86
N MET A 544 -20.90 -10.28 14.21
CA MET A 544 -20.74 -8.97 14.88
C MET A 544 -22.06 -8.46 15.46
N LEU A 545 -23.16 -8.58 14.72
CA LEU A 545 -24.49 -8.24 15.21
C LEU A 545 -24.94 -9.13 16.36
N TYR A 546 -24.66 -10.44 16.30
CA TYR A 546 -24.95 -11.34 17.42
C TYR A 546 -24.16 -10.93 18.67
N LYS A 547 -22.86 -10.64 18.53
CA LYS A 547 -22.01 -10.16 19.63
C LYS A 547 -22.53 -8.85 20.25
N LEU A 548 -23.03 -7.92 19.42
CA LEU A 548 -23.55 -6.63 19.86
C LEU A 548 -24.97 -6.69 20.47
N THR A 549 -25.80 -7.63 20.02
CA THR A 549 -27.25 -7.64 20.33
C THR A 549 -27.69 -8.80 21.21
N GLY A 550 -27.01 -9.94 21.15
CA GLY A 550 -27.45 -11.21 21.74
C GLY A 550 -28.64 -11.86 21.00
N GLU A 551 -29.09 -11.32 19.86
CA GLU A 551 -30.26 -11.83 19.14
C GLU A 551 -29.91 -13.09 18.33
N GLN A 552 -30.49 -14.23 18.71
CA GLN A 552 -30.17 -15.55 18.16
C GLN A 552 -30.28 -15.64 16.63
N GLN A 553 -31.20 -14.89 16.01
CA GLN A 553 -31.36 -14.86 14.55
C GLN A 553 -30.06 -14.54 13.79
N TYR A 554 -29.20 -13.68 14.36
CA TYR A 554 -27.93 -13.34 13.74
C TYR A 554 -26.90 -14.45 13.89
N ALA A 555 -26.88 -15.17 15.03
CA ALA A 555 -26.06 -16.35 15.19
C ALA A 555 -26.44 -17.45 14.17
N ASP A 556 -27.74 -17.68 13.99
CA ASP A 556 -28.26 -18.67 13.07
C ASP A 556 -27.93 -18.32 11.60
N GLU A 557 -28.07 -17.05 11.21
CA GLU A 557 -27.70 -16.61 9.86
C GLU A 557 -26.17 -16.69 9.65
N ALA A 558 -25.36 -16.41 10.69
CA ALA A 558 -23.91 -16.54 10.60
C ALA A 558 -23.48 -17.98 10.27
N VAL A 559 -24.08 -18.96 10.95
CA VAL A 559 -23.83 -20.39 10.72
C VAL A 559 -24.38 -20.82 9.36
N LYS A 560 -25.57 -20.34 8.97
CA LYS A 560 -26.15 -20.65 7.67
C LYS A 560 -25.25 -20.19 6.53
N ALA A 561 -24.73 -18.96 6.60
CA ALA A 561 -23.90 -18.39 5.55
C ALA A 561 -22.54 -19.11 5.42
N ILE A 562 -21.83 -19.38 6.53
CA ILE A 562 -20.48 -19.95 6.47
C ILE A 562 -20.43 -21.34 5.81
N ARG A 563 -21.54 -22.09 5.85
CA ARG A 563 -21.62 -23.42 5.23
C ARG A 563 -21.33 -23.39 3.72
N TYR A 564 -21.72 -22.33 3.00
CA TYR A 564 -21.36 -22.17 1.58
C TYR A 564 -19.85 -22.01 1.41
N THR A 565 -19.23 -21.14 2.22
CA THR A 565 -17.79 -20.91 2.23
C THR A 565 -17.00 -22.20 2.52
N LEU A 566 -17.45 -23.00 3.49
CA LEU A 566 -16.83 -24.29 3.84
C LEU A 566 -16.93 -25.32 2.71
N GLN A 567 -18.04 -25.36 1.97
CA GLN A 567 -18.20 -26.24 0.80
C GLN A 567 -17.24 -25.85 -0.34
N CYS A 568 -16.89 -24.57 -0.44
CA CYS A 568 -15.91 -24.06 -1.39
C CYS A 568 -14.46 -24.36 -0.98
N GLN A 569 -14.18 -24.80 0.25
CA GLN A 569 -12.83 -25.16 0.65
C GLN A 569 -12.39 -26.46 -0.04
N ARG A 570 -11.16 -26.48 -0.55
CA ARG A 570 -10.53 -27.71 -1.02
C ARG A 570 -10.00 -28.50 0.16
N THR A 571 -10.57 -29.67 0.43
CA THR A 571 -10.08 -30.54 1.52
C THR A 571 -9.21 -31.69 1.01
N GLU A 572 -9.35 -32.02 -0.28
CA GLU A 572 -8.60 -33.06 -0.96
C GLU A 572 -7.22 -32.54 -1.38
N PRO A 573 -6.14 -33.28 -1.12
CA PRO A 573 -4.80 -32.85 -1.53
C PRO A 573 -4.67 -32.76 -3.05
N LEU A 574 -3.85 -31.82 -3.51
CA LEU A 574 -3.33 -31.81 -4.88
C LEU A 574 -2.43 -33.02 -5.13
N LYS A 575 -2.14 -33.28 -6.41
CA LYS A 575 -1.21 -34.34 -6.82
C LYS A 575 0.24 -33.83 -6.88
N ASP A 576 0.55 -32.82 -6.08
CA ASP A 576 1.89 -32.27 -5.89
C ASP A 576 2.67 -33.09 -4.86
N LYS A 577 3.95 -32.76 -4.69
CA LYS A 577 4.82 -33.46 -3.73
C LYS A 577 4.36 -33.24 -2.28
N ASP A 578 3.80 -32.06 -1.99
CA ASP A 578 3.52 -31.60 -0.63
C ASP A 578 2.07 -31.81 -0.21
N LYS A 579 1.25 -32.42 -1.08
CA LYS A 579 -0.18 -32.71 -0.82
C LYS A 579 -0.96 -31.44 -0.44
N THR A 580 -0.70 -30.36 -1.15
CA THR A 580 -1.26 -29.04 -0.85
C THR A 580 -2.80 -29.07 -0.92
N CYS A 581 -3.47 -28.58 0.12
CA CYS A 581 -4.92 -28.37 0.20
C CYS A 581 -5.23 -27.24 1.19
N GLY A 582 -6.50 -26.85 1.30
CA GLY A 582 -6.98 -25.88 2.29
C GLY A 582 -7.36 -24.50 1.75
N PHE A 583 -7.01 -24.20 0.50
CA PHE A 583 -7.45 -22.99 -0.22
C PHE A 583 -8.94 -23.07 -0.61
N PHE A 584 -9.52 -21.92 -0.96
CA PHE A 584 -10.93 -21.79 -1.30
C PHE A 584 -11.14 -21.61 -2.80
N TYR A 585 -12.25 -22.15 -3.31
CA TYR A 585 -12.77 -21.82 -4.63
C TYR A 585 -13.72 -20.62 -4.56
N ARG A 586 -13.88 -19.92 -5.69
CA ARG A 586 -14.74 -18.73 -5.78
C ARG A 586 -16.22 -19.05 -5.60
N ASP A 587 -16.64 -20.24 -6.00
CA ASP A 587 -18.01 -20.74 -5.93
C ASP A 587 -18.05 -22.28 -5.81
N LEU A 588 -19.26 -22.84 -5.73
CA LEU A 588 -19.49 -24.29 -5.66
C LEU A 588 -19.12 -25.05 -6.95
N ALA A 589 -18.94 -24.37 -8.09
CA ALA A 589 -18.52 -25.03 -9.33
C ALA A 589 -17.03 -25.42 -9.30
N LYS A 590 -16.25 -24.82 -8.38
CA LYS A 590 -14.83 -25.14 -8.14
C LYS A 590 -13.95 -25.06 -9.40
N LYS A 591 -14.26 -24.13 -10.30
CA LYS A 591 -13.50 -23.87 -11.54
C LYS A 591 -12.38 -22.85 -11.35
N SER A 592 -12.62 -21.87 -10.49
CA SER A 592 -11.70 -20.77 -10.21
C SER A 592 -11.33 -20.73 -8.73
N ILE A 593 -10.04 -20.63 -8.44
CA ILE A 593 -9.51 -20.53 -7.08
C ILE A 593 -9.61 -19.07 -6.62
N VAL A 594 -9.74 -18.85 -5.31
CA VAL A 594 -9.71 -17.50 -4.73
C VAL A 594 -8.28 -16.98 -4.77
N HIS A 595 -8.10 -15.90 -5.52
CA HIS A 595 -6.91 -15.05 -5.57
C HIS A 595 -7.35 -13.62 -5.93
N TYR A 596 -6.45 -12.67 -5.70
CA TYR A 596 -6.68 -11.24 -5.94
C TYR A 596 -5.49 -10.64 -6.68
N THR A 597 -5.76 -9.62 -7.50
CA THR A 597 -4.74 -8.97 -8.35
C THR A 597 -4.42 -7.55 -7.93
N HIS A 598 -5.27 -6.94 -7.10
CA HIS A 598 -5.12 -5.54 -6.71
C HIS A 598 -5.78 -5.31 -5.35
N GLN A 599 -7.12 -5.26 -5.30
CA GLN A 599 -7.86 -5.17 -4.04
C GLN A 599 -8.06 -6.56 -3.44
N SER A 600 -7.79 -6.72 -2.15
CA SER A 600 -7.89 -8.00 -1.47
C SER A 600 -8.65 -7.91 -0.15
N ARG A 601 -9.39 -8.98 0.12
CA ARG A 601 -10.09 -9.28 1.37
C ARG A 601 -9.91 -10.75 1.75
N ASP A 602 -8.74 -11.31 1.45
CA ASP A 602 -8.42 -12.72 1.72
C ASP A 602 -8.57 -13.08 3.22
N TYR A 603 -8.37 -12.10 4.11
CA TYR A 603 -8.61 -12.26 5.56
C TYR A 603 -10.08 -12.55 5.91
N ALA A 604 -11.05 -12.16 5.09
CA ALA A 604 -12.48 -12.24 5.40
C ALA A 604 -12.93 -13.69 5.73
N TYR A 605 -12.33 -14.68 5.07
CA TYR A 605 -12.59 -16.09 5.34
C TYR A 605 -12.22 -16.48 6.77
N MET A 606 -11.01 -16.10 7.19
CA MET A 606 -10.51 -16.43 8.54
C MET A 606 -11.16 -15.57 9.60
N GLU A 607 -11.52 -14.33 9.28
CA GLU A 607 -12.22 -13.41 10.16
C GLU A 607 -13.64 -13.90 10.48
N ALA A 608 -14.38 -14.38 9.48
CA ALA A 608 -15.69 -14.99 9.68
C ALA A 608 -15.62 -16.25 10.55
N LEU A 609 -14.67 -17.15 10.28
CA LEU A 609 -14.47 -18.38 11.07
C LEU A 609 -14.03 -18.07 12.51
N ALA A 610 -13.17 -17.07 12.70
CA ALA A 610 -12.76 -16.64 14.04
C ALA A 610 -13.93 -16.03 14.82
N ALA A 611 -14.75 -15.20 14.16
CA ALA A 611 -15.93 -14.60 14.78
C ALA A 611 -16.96 -15.65 15.20
N LEU A 612 -17.18 -16.70 14.41
CA LEU A 612 -18.01 -17.85 14.78
C LEU A 612 -17.43 -18.61 15.98
N CYS A 613 -16.13 -18.90 15.96
CA CYS A 613 -15.46 -19.56 17.08
C CYS A 613 -15.58 -18.77 18.39
N GLU A 614 -15.46 -17.44 18.31
CA GLU A 614 -15.57 -16.55 19.47
C GLU A 614 -17.00 -16.46 20.00
N THR A 615 -17.96 -16.25 19.10
CA THR A 615 -19.35 -15.96 19.49
C THR A 615 -20.17 -17.23 19.79
N GLN A 616 -19.80 -18.37 19.21
CA GLN A 616 -20.56 -19.62 19.30
C GLN A 616 -19.68 -20.84 19.67
N PRO A 617 -18.89 -20.79 20.77
CA PRO A 617 -17.89 -21.82 21.09
C PRO A 617 -18.46 -23.20 21.47
N ARG A 618 -19.78 -23.31 21.63
CA ARG A 618 -20.49 -24.56 21.96
C ARG A 618 -21.37 -25.08 20.82
N HIS A 619 -21.31 -24.46 19.64
CA HIS A 619 -22.09 -24.89 18.49
C HIS A 619 -21.60 -26.26 17.98
N ALA A 620 -22.51 -27.08 17.46
CA ALA A 620 -22.19 -28.45 17.00
C ALA A 620 -21.15 -28.47 15.85
N GLU A 621 -21.07 -27.40 15.06
CA GLU A 621 -20.13 -27.25 13.94
C GLU A 621 -18.79 -26.57 14.34
N TYR A 622 -18.56 -26.27 15.61
CA TYR A 622 -17.34 -25.57 16.07
C TYR A 622 -16.04 -26.24 15.58
N GLU A 623 -15.95 -27.56 15.73
CA GLU A 623 -14.77 -28.33 15.28
C GLU A 623 -14.57 -28.28 13.76
N GLN A 624 -15.64 -28.12 12.99
CA GLN A 624 -15.55 -27.95 11.54
C GLN A 624 -14.92 -26.59 11.18
N TRP A 625 -15.24 -25.53 11.92
CA TRP A 625 -14.66 -24.20 11.73
C TRP A 625 -13.16 -24.21 12.06
N ILE A 626 -12.79 -24.79 13.20
CA ILE A 626 -11.38 -24.98 13.59
C ILE A 626 -10.63 -25.83 12.56
N ARG A 627 -11.24 -26.91 12.04
CA ARG A 627 -10.65 -27.73 10.97
C ARG A 627 -10.41 -26.93 9.70
N ALA A 628 -11.34 -26.06 9.30
CA ALA A 628 -11.19 -25.21 8.12
C ALA A 628 -10.01 -24.24 8.28
N MET A 629 -9.85 -23.63 9.46
CA MET A 629 -8.71 -22.76 9.77
C MET A 629 -7.39 -23.53 9.78
N LYS A 630 -7.35 -24.76 10.31
CA LYS A 630 -6.15 -25.62 10.28
C LYS A 630 -5.75 -25.97 8.84
N LEU A 631 -6.71 -26.27 7.97
CA LEU A 631 -6.45 -26.54 6.56
C LEU A 631 -5.86 -25.31 5.85
N TYR A 632 -6.43 -24.13 6.07
CA TYR A 632 -5.91 -22.89 5.47
C TYR A 632 -4.54 -22.50 6.05
N GLY A 633 -4.31 -22.65 7.36
CA GLY A 633 -2.99 -22.47 7.96
C GLY A 633 -1.94 -23.43 7.37
N GLY A 634 -2.31 -24.70 7.19
CA GLY A 634 -1.45 -25.68 6.51
C GLY A 634 -1.15 -25.32 5.06
N TYR A 635 -2.13 -24.78 4.33
CA TYR A 635 -1.93 -24.22 2.98
C TYR A 635 -0.86 -23.12 2.99
N LEU A 636 -0.96 -22.14 3.89
CA LEU A 636 0.00 -21.04 3.98
C LEU A 636 1.42 -21.52 4.28
N LYS A 637 1.59 -22.41 5.27
CA LYS A 637 2.89 -23.02 5.58
C LYS A 637 3.48 -23.75 4.37
N ASN A 638 2.64 -24.47 3.62
CA ASN A 638 3.06 -25.21 2.44
C ASN A 638 3.55 -24.31 1.30
N ILE A 639 2.91 -23.16 1.05
CA ILE A 639 3.32 -22.25 -0.03
C ILE A 639 4.51 -21.37 0.35
N MET A 640 4.69 -21.07 1.65
CA MET A 640 5.77 -20.20 2.13
C MET A 640 7.19 -20.74 1.88
N LYS A 641 7.37 -22.05 1.74
CA LYS A 641 8.69 -22.63 1.40
C LYS A 641 9.23 -22.19 0.04
N TYR A 642 8.36 -21.73 -0.88
CA TYR A 642 8.76 -21.34 -2.23
C TYR A 642 9.36 -19.93 -2.30
N VAL A 643 9.24 -19.14 -1.23
CA VAL A 643 9.67 -17.73 -1.16
C VAL A 643 10.81 -17.48 -0.18
N TYR A 644 11.39 -18.55 0.37
CA TYR A 644 12.60 -18.45 1.19
C TYR A 644 13.78 -17.96 0.31
N PRO A 645 14.59 -16.97 0.74
CA PRO A 645 14.72 -16.46 2.12
C PRO A 645 13.95 -15.15 2.44
N TYR A 646 13.06 -14.68 1.57
CA TYR A 646 12.41 -13.36 1.73
C TYR A 646 11.14 -13.39 2.59
N GLY A 647 10.25 -14.36 2.35
CA GLY A 647 9.05 -14.54 3.17
C GLY A 647 7.82 -13.73 2.77
N MET A 648 7.77 -13.15 1.56
CA MET A 648 6.51 -12.61 1.02
C MET A 648 5.58 -13.75 0.63
N VAL A 649 4.38 -13.83 1.20
CA VAL A 649 3.45 -14.91 0.90
C VAL A 649 3.11 -14.94 -0.60
N PRO A 650 3.18 -16.11 -1.27
CA PRO A 650 2.77 -16.22 -2.66
C PRO A 650 1.33 -15.81 -2.88
N SER A 651 1.04 -15.19 -4.02
CA SER A 651 -0.32 -14.77 -4.42
C SER A 651 -1.34 -15.92 -4.42
N GLY A 652 -0.89 -17.15 -4.68
CA GLY A 652 -1.70 -18.35 -4.51
C GLY A 652 -1.65 -19.32 -5.68
N ILE A 653 -2.54 -20.31 -5.61
CA ILE A 653 -2.64 -21.38 -6.59
C ILE A 653 -3.68 -21.02 -7.65
N TYR A 654 -3.34 -21.29 -8.89
CA TYR A 654 -4.18 -21.09 -10.07
C TYR A 654 -4.43 -22.42 -10.76
N HIS A 655 -5.66 -22.62 -11.22
CA HIS A 655 -5.96 -23.70 -12.16
C HIS A 655 -5.69 -23.24 -13.60
N LYS A 656 -5.09 -24.09 -14.45
CA LYS A 656 -4.71 -23.73 -15.83
C LYS A 656 -5.87 -23.30 -16.74
N ASP A 657 -7.09 -23.70 -16.37
CA ASP A 657 -8.30 -23.46 -17.16
C ASP A 657 -9.19 -22.35 -16.60
N GLU A 658 -8.73 -21.56 -15.63
CA GLU A 658 -9.54 -20.47 -15.06
C GLU A 658 -10.02 -19.46 -16.10
N VAL A 659 -9.22 -19.21 -17.14
CA VAL A 659 -9.64 -18.34 -18.26
C VAL A 659 -10.88 -18.84 -19.02
N LYS A 660 -11.26 -20.13 -18.86
CA LYS A 660 -12.51 -20.69 -19.42
C LYS A 660 -13.73 -20.36 -18.55
N ASP A 661 -13.54 -19.98 -17.30
CA ASP A 661 -14.58 -19.51 -16.40
C ASP A 661 -14.71 -17.99 -16.51
N SER A 662 -15.25 -17.53 -17.66
CA SER A 662 -15.27 -16.11 -18.01
C SER A 662 -15.96 -15.23 -16.96
N VAL A 663 -16.95 -15.75 -16.23
CA VAL A 663 -17.66 -14.97 -15.21
C VAL A 663 -16.71 -14.59 -14.07
N ASN A 664 -15.97 -15.56 -13.54
CA ASN A 664 -15.03 -15.33 -12.44
C ASN A 664 -13.71 -14.70 -12.90
N PHE A 665 -13.19 -15.15 -14.05
CA PHE A 665 -11.88 -14.72 -14.54
C PHE A 665 -11.83 -13.21 -14.81
N TYR A 666 -12.83 -12.66 -15.50
CA TYR A 666 -12.82 -11.23 -15.83
C TYR A 666 -13.21 -10.35 -14.64
N ALA A 667 -13.90 -10.89 -13.63
CA ALA A 667 -14.30 -10.13 -12.43
C ALA A 667 -13.10 -9.71 -11.56
N VAL A 668 -12.02 -10.50 -11.55
CA VAL A 668 -10.81 -10.23 -10.74
C VAL A 668 -9.74 -9.42 -11.46
N GLN A 669 -9.99 -9.00 -12.71
CA GLN A 669 -8.96 -8.42 -13.56
C GLN A 669 -9.33 -7.00 -13.97
N VAL A 670 -8.44 -6.05 -13.70
CA VAL A 670 -8.63 -4.64 -14.04
C VAL A 670 -7.87 -4.28 -15.31
N GLY A 671 -8.53 -3.60 -16.25
CA GLY A 671 -7.91 -3.04 -17.44
C GLY A 671 -7.42 -4.08 -18.47
N ILE A 672 -8.15 -5.18 -18.66
CA ILE A 672 -7.79 -6.19 -19.67
C ILE A 672 -7.92 -5.61 -21.09
N ARG A 673 -6.93 -5.92 -21.95
CA ARG A 673 -6.97 -5.77 -23.41
C ARG A 673 -7.11 -7.14 -24.10
N SER A 674 -7.32 -7.18 -25.41
CA SER A 674 -7.37 -8.45 -26.15
C SER A 674 -6.09 -9.28 -25.94
N GLY A 675 -6.22 -10.60 -25.82
CA GLY A 675 -5.08 -11.52 -25.64
C GLY A 675 -4.86 -12.09 -24.24
N ALA A 676 -5.71 -11.76 -23.25
CA ALA A 676 -5.58 -12.21 -21.86
C ALA A 676 -5.37 -13.72 -21.67
N ALA A 677 -5.96 -14.57 -22.52
CA ALA A 677 -5.77 -16.03 -22.44
C ALA A 677 -4.33 -16.48 -22.73
N LYS A 678 -3.65 -15.81 -23.65
CA LYS A 678 -2.24 -16.11 -23.98
C LYS A 678 -1.35 -15.69 -22.80
N ASP A 679 -1.51 -14.46 -22.34
CA ASP A 679 -0.72 -13.89 -21.24
C ASP A 679 -0.97 -14.63 -19.93
N PHE A 680 -2.22 -15.02 -19.64
CA PHE A 680 -2.57 -15.86 -18.49
C PHE A 680 -1.79 -17.17 -18.52
N LYS A 681 -1.80 -17.87 -19.67
CA LYS A 681 -1.09 -19.13 -19.84
C LYS A 681 0.42 -18.95 -19.65
N GLU A 682 1.00 -17.93 -20.27
CA GLU A 682 2.43 -17.63 -20.16
C GLU A 682 2.85 -17.30 -18.72
N GLN A 683 2.04 -16.50 -18.02
CA GLN A 683 2.25 -16.21 -16.60
C GLN A 683 2.23 -17.51 -15.77
N LEU A 684 1.25 -18.40 -15.97
CA LEU A 684 1.23 -19.68 -15.24
C LEU A 684 2.45 -20.56 -15.55
N GLU A 685 2.88 -20.62 -16.82
CA GLU A 685 4.04 -21.39 -17.25
C GLU A 685 5.36 -20.86 -16.66
N ASN A 686 5.43 -19.55 -16.37
CA ASN A 686 6.54 -18.92 -15.65
C ASN A 686 6.45 -19.08 -14.12
N GLY A 687 5.34 -19.60 -13.60
CA GLY A 687 5.17 -19.92 -12.18
C GLY A 687 5.70 -21.30 -11.80
N ILE A 688 5.37 -21.74 -10.59
CA ILE A 688 5.80 -23.04 -10.06
C ILE A 688 4.71 -24.08 -10.34
N ARG A 689 5.01 -25.05 -11.19
CA ARG A 689 4.09 -26.15 -11.48
C ARG A 689 3.96 -27.09 -10.28
N LEU A 690 2.76 -27.18 -9.70
CA LEU A 690 2.48 -28.08 -8.57
C LEU A 690 2.03 -29.47 -9.05
N ASP A 691 1.15 -29.53 -10.05
CA ASP A 691 0.75 -30.78 -10.70
C ASP A 691 0.41 -30.61 -12.20
N LYS A 692 -0.44 -31.47 -12.77
CA LYS A 692 -0.81 -31.40 -14.20
C LYS A 692 -1.73 -30.21 -14.53
N GLU A 693 -2.36 -29.61 -13.53
CA GLU A 693 -3.47 -28.67 -13.67
C GLU A 693 -3.27 -27.39 -12.85
N HIS A 694 -2.45 -27.45 -11.80
CA HIS A 694 -2.27 -26.35 -10.84
C HIS A 694 -0.86 -25.77 -10.85
N TYR A 695 -0.79 -24.44 -10.78
CA TYR A 695 0.43 -23.65 -10.71
C TYR A 695 0.36 -22.72 -9.51
N LEU A 696 1.45 -22.62 -8.76
CA LEU A 696 1.64 -21.60 -7.74
C LEU A 696 2.31 -20.38 -8.39
N ARG A 697 1.77 -19.20 -8.10
CA ARG A 697 2.36 -17.92 -8.51
C ARG A 697 2.78 -17.14 -7.27
N ILE A 698 3.98 -16.57 -7.30
CA ILE A 698 4.47 -15.69 -6.24
C ILE A 698 3.79 -14.33 -6.35
N PHE A 699 3.78 -13.76 -7.55
CA PHE A 699 3.04 -12.53 -7.87
C PHE A 699 1.71 -12.85 -8.58
N PRO A 700 0.63 -12.09 -8.32
CA PRO A 700 -0.66 -12.32 -8.96
C PRO A 700 -0.58 -12.43 -10.48
N VAL A 701 -1.50 -13.20 -11.06
CA VAL A 701 -1.73 -13.14 -12.50
C VAL A 701 -2.54 -11.89 -12.81
N TRP A 702 -1.89 -10.91 -13.44
CA TRP A 702 -2.42 -9.57 -13.63
C TRP A 702 -2.05 -9.00 -15.00
N PHE A 703 -2.75 -7.93 -15.39
CA PHE A 703 -2.61 -7.30 -16.71
C PHE A 703 -2.22 -5.84 -16.57
N SER A 704 -3.18 -4.91 -16.49
CA SER A 704 -2.92 -3.47 -16.49
C SER A 704 -2.48 -2.97 -15.11
N PHE A 705 -3.31 -3.16 -14.09
CA PHE A 705 -3.00 -2.77 -12.71
C PHE A 705 -2.13 -3.85 -12.07
N LYS A 706 -1.00 -3.44 -11.50
CA LYS A 706 -0.04 -4.34 -10.85
C LYS A 706 0.46 -3.73 -9.56
N GLY A 707 0.72 -4.56 -8.58
CA GLY A 707 1.16 -4.16 -7.25
C GLY A 707 0.38 -4.92 -6.19
N ASN A 708 1.09 -5.51 -5.24
CA ASN A 708 0.54 -6.59 -4.42
C ASN A 708 0.52 -6.30 -2.91
N ILE A 709 0.76 -5.06 -2.44
CA ILE A 709 0.82 -4.77 -1.00
C ILE A 709 -0.50 -5.15 -0.32
N ALA A 710 -1.63 -4.66 -0.82
CA ALA A 710 -2.94 -5.00 -0.25
C ALA A 710 -3.24 -6.51 -0.33
N VAL A 711 -2.72 -7.21 -1.34
CA VAL A 711 -2.90 -8.65 -1.52
C VAL A 711 -2.17 -9.43 -0.43
N HIS A 712 -0.85 -9.27 -0.34
CA HIS A 712 -0.04 -10.08 0.58
C HIS A 712 -0.26 -9.68 2.06
N LEU A 713 -0.57 -8.41 2.35
CA LEU A 713 -0.95 -7.98 3.70
C LEU A 713 -2.31 -8.56 4.14
N SER A 714 -3.27 -8.70 3.22
CA SER A 714 -4.55 -9.35 3.52
C SER A 714 -4.37 -10.83 3.87
N THR A 715 -3.54 -11.55 3.10
CA THR A 715 -3.21 -12.94 3.42
C THR A 715 -2.37 -13.03 4.71
N GLY A 716 -1.49 -12.06 4.97
CA GLY A 716 -0.79 -11.92 6.25
C GLY A 716 -1.74 -11.77 7.44
N LYS A 717 -2.80 -10.96 7.30
CA LYS A 717 -3.86 -10.84 8.32
C LYS A 717 -4.62 -12.16 8.50
N ALA A 718 -4.90 -12.89 7.42
CA ALA A 718 -5.47 -14.23 7.52
C ALA A 718 -4.57 -15.19 8.32
N ALA A 719 -3.25 -15.15 8.07
CA ALA A 719 -2.26 -15.93 8.81
C ALA A 719 -2.23 -15.56 10.29
N ALA A 720 -2.28 -14.26 10.63
CA ALA A 720 -2.34 -13.79 12.01
C ALA A 720 -3.60 -14.25 12.76
N ILE A 721 -4.77 -14.19 12.09
CA ILE A 721 -6.02 -14.70 12.66
C ILE A 721 -5.92 -16.20 12.93
N CYS A 722 -5.39 -16.99 11.99
CA CYS A 722 -5.12 -18.41 12.22
C CYS A 722 -4.14 -18.63 13.37
N ALA A 723 -3.05 -17.85 13.43
CA ALA A 723 -2.04 -17.96 14.49
C ALA A 723 -2.65 -17.75 15.87
N ARG A 724 -3.52 -16.74 16.02
CA ARG A 724 -4.21 -16.41 17.26
C ARG A 724 -5.17 -17.52 17.69
N VAL A 725 -6.04 -17.98 16.78
CA VAL A 725 -7.06 -19.00 17.11
C VAL A 725 -6.43 -20.38 17.32
N LEU A 726 -5.44 -20.76 16.51
CA LEU A 726 -4.78 -22.07 16.57
C LEU A 726 -3.59 -22.11 17.53
N LYS A 727 -3.17 -20.96 18.08
CA LYS A 727 -1.95 -20.80 18.90
C LYS A 727 -0.69 -21.29 18.18
N ASP A 728 -0.56 -20.91 16.92
CA ASP A 728 0.49 -21.39 16.01
C ASP A 728 1.54 -20.31 15.76
N LYS A 729 2.74 -20.48 16.31
CA LYS A 729 3.84 -19.51 16.18
C LYS A 729 4.31 -19.35 14.74
N GLU A 730 4.35 -20.42 13.95
CA GLU A 730 4.83 -20.34 12.57
C GLU A 730 3.90 -19.47 11.72
N LEU A 731 2.59 -19.55 11.94
CA LEU A 731 1.63 -18.66 11.26
C LEU A 731 1.78 -17.20 11.71
N LYS A 732 2.11 -16.96 12.98
CA LYS A 732 2.44 -15.60 13.46
C LYS A 732 3.70 -15.06 12.77
N ASP A 733 4.72 -15.90 12.62
CA ASP A 733 5.96 -15.54 11.95
C ASP A 733 5.74 -15.32 10.44
N ILE A 734 4.83 -16.08 9.80
CA ILE A 734 4.41 -15.84 8.40
C ILE A 734 3.71 -14.50 8.26
N ALA A 735 2.83 -14.16 9.20
CA ALA A 735 2.15 -12.87 9.22
C ALA A 735 3.14 -11.71 9.32
N GLU A 736 4.10 -11.77 10.25
CA GLU A 736 5.07 -10.67 10.46
C GLU A 736 6.05 -10.52 9.30
N GLN A 737 6.39 -11.61 8.60
CA GLN A 737 7.22 -11.56 7.40
C GLN A 737 6.62 -10.68 6.29
N GLN A 738 5.30 -10.52 6.26
CA GLN A 738 4.65 -9.61 5.31
C GLN A 738 4.96 -8.15 5.63
N LEU A 739 5.10 -7.80 6.92
CA LEU A 739 5.54 -6.48 7.34
C LEU A 739 7.02 -6.26 6.99
N PHE A 740 7.88 -7.23 7.29
CA PHE A 740 9.32 -7.15 6.96
C PHE A 740 9.57 -6.94 5.46
N TRP A 741 8.81 -7.62 4.60
CA TRP A 741 8.90 -7.44 3.15
C TRP A 741 8.68 -5.99 2.73
N VAL A 742 7.65 -5.34 3.28
CA VAL A 742 7.29 -3.95 2.96
C VAL A 742 8.36 -2.98 3.42
N VAL A 743 8.94 -3.17 4.62
CA VAL A 743 9.93 -2.24 5.19
C VAL A 743 11.38 -2.64 4.90
N GLY A 744 11.63 -3.26 3.74
CA GLY A 744 12.99 -3.39 3.18
C GLY A 744 13.59 -4.79 3.16
N ARG A 745 12.94 -5.81 3.74
CA ARG A 745 13.37 -7.21 3.56
C ARG A 745 12.86 -7.78 2.22
N ASN A 746 13.18 -7.08 1.15
CA ASN A 746 12.89 -7.42 -0.24
C ASN A 746 14.19 -7.30 -1.07
N PRO A 747 14.28 -7.87 -2.28
CA PRO A 747 15.52 -7.93 -3.05
C PRO A 747 16.20 -6.59 -3.31
N PHE A 748 15.46 -5.49 -3.20
CA PHE A 748 15.94 -4.13 -3.50
C PHE A 748 16.41 -3.40 -2.24
N GLY A 749 16.16 -3.95 -1.04
CA GLY A 749 16.56 -3.33 0.22
C GLY A 749 15.90 -1.96 0.43
N GLN A 750 14.68 -1.79 -0.07
CA GLN A 750 13.94 -0.53 -0.02
C GLN A 750 12.69 -0.69 0.82
N SER A 751 12.50 0.19 1.80
CA SER A 751 11.18 0.35 2.39
C SER A 751 10.21 0.92 1.35
N MET A 752 9.04 0.31 1.22
CA MET A 752 7.97 0.80 0.35
C MET A 752 7.09 1.83 1.05
N ILE A 753 7.31 2.13 2.34
CA ILE A 753 6.60 3.19 3.06
C ILE A 753 7.52 4.41 3.17
N TYR A 754 7.08 5.56 2.66
CA TYR A 754 7.90 6.77 2.64
C TYR A 754 8.08 7.31 4.07
N GLY A 755 9.32 7.49 4.51
CA GLY A 755 9.62 7.93 5.88
C GLY A 755 9.65 6.82 6.94
N GLU A 756 9.45 5.56 6.57
CA GLU A 756 9.55 4.38 7.46
C GLU A 756 10.79 3.54 7.09
N GLY A 757 11.56 3.12 8.09
CA GLY A 757 12.80 2.38 7.86
C GLY A 757 13.83 3.21 7.10
N SER A 758 14.37 2.67 5.99
CA SER A 758 15.35 3.37 5.16
C SER A 758 15.29 2.97 3.69
N ASN A 759 15.98 3.76 2.86
CA ASN A 759 16.08 3.57 1.41
C ASN A 759 14.71 3.58 0.73
N TYR A 760 13.78 4.37 1.26
CA TYR A 760 12.46 4.57 0.67
C TYR A 760 12.55 5.57 -0.50
N PRO A 761 12.03 5.22 -1.69
CA PRO A 761 11.93 6.14 -2.82
C PRO A 761 10.68 7.02 -2.71
N GLN A 762 10.69 8.15 -3.43
CA GLN A 762 9.47 8.91 -3.69
C GLN A 762 8.39 8.02 -4.33
N LEU A 763 7.14 8.28 -3.99
CA LEU A 763 5.95 7.59 -4.50
C LEU A 763 5.09 8.52 -5.35
N TYR A 764 4.11 7.95 -6.05
CA TYR A 764 3.23 8.71 -6.95
C TYR A 764 2.11 9.30 -6.09
N THR A 765 2.08 10.63 -5.99
CA THR A 765 1.31 11.43 -5.02
C THR A 765 0.73 12.72 -5.63
N ALA A 766 0.42 12.70 -6.93
CA ALA A 766 0.00 13.85 -7.72
C ALA A 766 -0.80 14.94 -6.96
N LEU A 767 -1.95 14.61 -6.37
CA LEU A 767 -2.84 15.61 -5.77
C LEU A 767 -2.56 15.87 -4.28
N PRO A 768 -2.57 14.86 -3.39
CA PRO A 768 -2.36 15.09 -1.96
C PRO A 768 -0.92 15.50 -1.59
N GLY A 769 0.06 15.13 -2.43
CA GLY A 769 1.49 15.41 -2.28
C GLY A 769 2.20 14.61 -1.19
N GLU A 770 3.53 14.45 -1.32
CA GLU A 770 4.36 13.56 -0.49
C GLU A 770 4.21 13.70 1.02
N THR A 771 3.90 12.60 1.70
CA THR A 771 3.61 12.58 3.14
C THR A 771 4.35 11.43 3.83
N VAL A 772 4.85 11.64 5.04
CA VAL A 772 5.40 10.55 5.85
C VAL A 772 4.31 9.49 6.13
N GLY A 773 4.64 8.23 5.87
CA GLY A 773 3.77 7.08 6.10
C GLY A 773 2.93 6.68 4.89
N GLU A 774 3.01 7.40 3.77
CA GLU A 774 2.33 6.98 2.55
C GLU A 774 2.87 5.63 2.06
N ILE A 775 1.96 4.82 1.51
CA ILE A 775 2.19 3.42 1.17
C ILE A 775 1.55 3.12 -0.20
N PRO A 776 2.27 2.48 -1.13
CA PRO A 776 1.82 2.36 -2.50
C PRO A 776 0.89 1.16 -2.71
N VAL A 777 0.37 1.03 -3.94
CA VAL A 777 -0.27 -0.20 -4.44
C VAL A 777 0.69 -1.40 -4.30
N GLY A 778 1.98 -1.23 -4.59
CA GLY A 778 3.03 -2.17 -4.21
C GLY A 778 3.81 -2.79 -5.37
N MET A 779 4.69 -3.72 -5.03
CA MET A 779 5.63 -4.31 -5.99
C MET A 779 4.94 -5.14 -7.08
N GLN A 780 5.42 -5.01 -8.32
CA GLN A 780 4.90 -5.74 -9.47
C GLN A 780 5.84 -6.84 -9.96
N SER A 781 5.38 -7.65 -10.92
CA SER A 781 6.22 -8.58 -11.67
C SER A 781 6.55 -8.01 -13.04
N TYR A 782 7.74 -8.31 -13.55
CA TYR A 782 8.16 -7.86 -14.86
C TYR A 782 7.40 -8.60 -15.97
N PHE A 783 6.56 -7.88 -16.73
CA PHE A 783 5.69 -8.45 -17.76
C PHE A 783 4.97 -9.75 -17.32
N ASN A 784 5.20 -10.87 -18.01
CA ASN A 784 4.58 -12.17 -17.73
C ASN A 784 5.44 -13.07 -16.81
N GLU A 785 6.55 -12.56 -16.27
CA GLU A 785 7.40 -13.31 -15.34
C GLU A 785 6.78 -13.42 -13.93
N ASP A 786 7.43 -14.21 -13.06
CA ASP A 786 7.07 -14.39 -11.64
C ASP A 786 8.19 -13.89 -10.69
N ALA A 787 8.93 -12.89 -11.15
CA ALA A 787 10.03 -12.26 -10.42
C ALA A 787 9.68 -10.80 -10.04
N PRO A 788 10.16 -10.29 -8.89
CA PRO A 788 9.88 -8.95 -8.43
C PRO A 788 10.48 -7.91 -9.38
N TYR A 789 9.75 -6.81 -9.57
CA TYR A 789 10.15 -5.66 -10.37
C TYR A 789 9.73 -4.37 -9.66
N TRP A 790 10.71 -3.53 -9.32
CA TRP A 790 10.54 -2.28 -8.59
C TRP A 790 11.54 -1.23 -9.10
N PRO A 791 11.28 -0.66 -10.29
CA PRO A 791 12.12 0.39 -10.84
C PRO A 791 11.97 1.70 -10.07
N GLN A 792 12.89 2.66 -10.29
CA GLN A 792 12.74 4.00 -9.70
C GLN A 792 11.52 4.73 -10.28
N PHE A 793 11.18 4.48 -11.56
CA PHE A 793 10.04 5.07 -12.26
C PHE A 793 8.77 5.07 -11.38
N ASN A 794 8.08 6.20 -11.41
CA ASN A 794 7.04 6.55 -10.45
C ASN A 794 5.73 6.80 -11.19
N THR A 795 4.79 5.87 -11.09
CA THR A 795 3.58 5.83 -11.91
C THR A 795 2.37 5.34 -11.11
N ALA A 796 1.19 5.77 -11.56
CA ALA A 796 -0.09 5.51 -10.91
C ALA A 796 -0.43 4.00 -10.75
N THR A 797 0.23 3.10 -11.48
CA THR A 797 -0.19 1.68 -11.48
C THR A 797 0.31 0.87 -10.29
N TYR A 798 1.55 1.08 -9.85
CA TYR A 798 2.20 0.29 -8.79
C TYR A 798 2.86 1.13 -7.68
N LYS A 799 3.17 2.42 -7.94
CA LYS A 799 3.73 3.36 -6.95
C LYS A 799 2.73 4.39 -6.45
N GLU A 800 1.51 4.39 -6.95
CA GLU A 800 0.44 5.25 -6.42
C GLU A 800 0.20 4.92 -4.95
N VAL A 801 0.17 5.96 -4.12
CA VAL A 801 -0.22 5.81 -2.72
C VAL A 801 -1.69 5.43 -2.63
N TRP A 802 -2.04 4.55 -1.69
CA TRP A 802 -3.39 3.98 -1.68
C TRP A 802 -3.92 3.68 -0.27
N GLY A 803 -5.10 4.21 0.04
CA GLY A 803 -5.73 4.06 1.35
C GLY A 803 -6.05 2.61 1.73
N SER A 804 -6.34 1.74 0.75
CA SER A 804 -6.50 0.31 1.03
C SER A 804 -5.21 -0.37 1.46
N SER A 805 -4.04 0.00 0.90
CA SER A 805 -2.75 -0.49 1.37
C SER A 805 -2.50 -0.09 2.83
N ALA A 806 -2.83 1.17 3.18
CA ALA A 806 -2.76 1.66 4.56
C ALA A 806 -3.69 0.89 5.51
N ALA A 807 -4.93 0.62 5.08
CA ALA A 807 -5.86 -0.19 5.87
C ALA A 807 -5.32 -1.60 6.14
N ARG A 808 -4.78 -2.29 5.13
CA ARG A 808 -4.20 -3.63 5.32
C ARG A 808 -2.95 -3.63 6.19
N TRP A 809 -2.15 -2.57 6.12
CA TRP A 809 -1.02 -2.38 7.01
C TRP A 809 -1.48 -2.28 8.47
N LEU A 810 -2.39 -1.36 8.78
CA LEU A 810 -2.93 -1.17 10.13
C LEU A 810 -3.62 -2.44 10.66
N MET A 811 -4.40 -3.13 9.82
CA MET A 811 -5.04 -4.39 10.21
C MET A 811 -4.03 -5.47 10.60
N LEU A 812 -2.91 -5.58 9.89
CA LEU A 812 -1.90 -6.59 10.19
C LEU A 812 -1.06 -6.19 11.41
N VAL A 813 -0.66 -4.93 11.51
CA VAL A 813 0.09 -4.39 12.66
C VAL A 813 -0.71 -4.57 13.96
N SER A 814 -2.06 -4.46 13.92
CA SER A 814 -2.89 -4.66 15.10
C SER A 814 -2.81 -6.05 15.75
N GLU A 815 -2.17 -7.02 15.09
CA GLU A 815 -1.99 -8.40 15.60
C GLU A 815 -0.67 -8.58 16.39
N PHE A 816 0.17 -7.55 16.46
CA PHE A 816 1.47 -7.53 17.12
C PHE A 816 1.54 -6.48 18.22
#